data_AF-A0A2V2N507-F1
#
_entry.id   AF-A0A2V2N507-F1
#
_cell.length_a   1.000
_cell.length_b   1.000
_cell.length_c   1.000
_cell.angle_alpha   90.00
_cell.angle_beta   90.00
_cell.angle_gamma   90.00
#
_symmetry.space_group_name_H-M   'P 1'
#
loop_
_entity.id
_entity.type
_entity.pdbx_description
1 polymer ?
#
loop_
_entity_poly.entity_id
_entity_poly.type
_entity_poly.pdbx_seq_one_letter_code
_entity_poly.pdbx_strand_id
1 'polypeptide(L)'
;MKRFCLILLLFILSVSGTIVLADSNTTPTAKPTSVPTPEPTIIAIPTTDPTLAPTPEPTITVTPTTDSTLTPTPEPTITTIPTTDPTLAPTPEPTITATPTVTVSPTGSDGYDAGANSTPSGSSESIETLAGSFSSESKDIDTSDSGALPEVLTLGEIVITATGTKLSSAGGTGYTYSSDDGGYYIITDSGDYYLDEDLSTSHSFAIEIQASSVTLDGNGKTLSGSFSNIGINITSGSNGVKIQNFGSITNFDSGIDSWSADTTIRNNVITDNWARGIYVAGDNAVVDGNTANDNVINGIQSSGMNARITNNTAERNTQAIESHGRGANLSGNTLTDNSYGLYAGADDATISNNTIRSSAYGSLRGIDSGGDNATISGNSAEGYYYGIESSGDYASLSENNIHNNSYYGIYSTGLGVTISDNDVSSNDGYADIYSGGDDAVITSNNADSGLKQTDYGIQSIGKNALIEHNLASKHENSGIVATGQNVTIVQNTASYNGYDGIRTTGDNAIIEGNVISNNEDHGTNVQSGRNTKVSDNTASDNLYGIYVNDNGGQISGNTVFNNTFGICNQGSDAVISDNTVYKNSLGIQNLNNEIESENLTIQNNKVSQNIYGVAVIDSIQSVRVTGNTIWNNDVGIYISNDGGGGNGLIVDNYLGNTKNVDGDGNPGVYDWSQTPSPGKNIVGGPNVAGNFWSNKTGTGWSDNQPGNSTGYSTTPYELSTGVYDNAPLVRTPSPTPTSKPSPVPINDPSNPSEPSSSLRDTSLDDPLPDSPLYSLKVVSVTLSEDATPGSSANLFITLENNGQISPPAKSIIRLIPENDLANEVGELPGDLEDGLYVFMCSLIIPTTPGSYQYTFQPVLVTTDPTTGKKVRVPFGDLVNFTVIVSEDGTVSVTIS
;
A
#
# COMPACT_ATOMS: atom_id res chain seq x y z
N MET A 1 -50.27 7.65 18.58
CA MET A 1 -51.27 8.51 17.89
C MET A 1 -50.59 9.02 16.62
N LYS A 2 -50.93 8.46 15.43
CA LYS A 2 -50.57 8.85 14.03
C LYS A 2 -49.07 9.18 13.76
N ARG A 3 -48.28 8.44 12.96
CA ARG A 3 -48.51 7.55 11.81
C ARG A 3 -47.44 6.44 11.77
N PHE A 4 -47.80 5.33 11.11
CA PHE A 4 -47.12 4.04 11.05
C PHE A 4 -46.81 3.70 9.57
N CYS A 5 -45.65 3.09 9.33
CA CYS A 5 -45.24 2.09 8.31
C CYS A 5 -45.25 2.29 6.78
N LEU A 6 -44.23 1.62 6.19
CA LEU A 6 -44.15 0.73 5.00
C LEU A 6 -43.34 1.30 3.81
N ILE A 7 -42.11 0.83 3.49
CA ILE A 7 -41.61 -0.47 2.94
C ILE A 7 -41.88 -0.70 1.42
N LEU A 8 -40.77 -0.95 0.69
CA LEU A 8 -40.51 -1.77 -0.53
C LEU A 8 -40.80 -1.31 -1.99
N LEU A 9 -39.72 -1.45 -2.80
CA LEU A 9 -39.56 -1.98 -4.18
C LEU A 9 -40.50 -1.54 -5.34
N LEU A 10 -39.93 -1.08 -6.48
CA LEU A 10 -39.77 -1.86 -7.74
C LEU A 10 -39.33 -1.03 -8.98
N PHE A 11 -38.69 -1.75 -9.91
CA PHE A 11 -38.12 -1.47 -11.23
C PHE A 11 -38.98 -0.75 -12.31
N ILE A 12 -38.25 -0.12 -13.26
CA ILE A 12 -38.45 0.00 -14.74
C ILE A 12 -39.76 0.61 -15.29
N LEU A 13 -39.66 1.75 -16.02
CA LEU A 13 -39.85 1.87 -17.49
C LEU A 13 -39.84 3.33 -17.96
N SER A 14 -39.37 3.50 -19.19
CA SER A 14 -39.35 4.70 -20.03
C SER A 14 -40.74 5.30 -20.32
N VAL A 15 -40.75 6.58 -20.69
CA VAL A 15 -41.33 7.14 -21.94
C VAL A 15 -41.49 8.66 -21.81
N SER A 16 -40.76 9.37 -22.68
CA SER A 16 -41.13 10.53 -23.49
C SER A 16 -42.25 11.48 -23.00
N GLY A 17 -41.91 12.77 -22.89
CA GLY A 17 -42.93 13.81 -22.75
C GLY A 17 -42.36 15.24 -22.77
N THR A 18 -42.16 15.78 -23.97
CA THR A 18 -41.81 17.17 -24.27
C THR A 18 -42.92 18.13 -23.83
N ILE A 19 -42.66 19.10 -22.93
CA ILE A 19 -43.52 20.30 -22.76
C ILE A 19 -42.68 21.54 -22.39
N VAL A 20 -42.64 22.46 -23.38
CA VAL A 20 -42.78 23.94 -23.32
C VAL A 20 -41.85 24.77 -22.42
N LEU A 21 -40.96 25.49 -23.10
CA LEU A 21 -40.26 26.70 -22.64
C LEU A 21 -41.25 27.86 -22.40
N ALA A 22 -41.15 28.47 -21.22
CA ALA A 22 -41.61 29.84 -20.97
C ALA A 22 -40.50 30.59 -20.22
N ASP A 23 -40.05 31.67 -20.85
CA ASP A 23 -39.01 32.60 -20.42
C ASP A 23 -39.53 33.56 -19.33
N SER A 24 -38.70 33.90 -18.34
CA SER A 24 -38.53 35.27 -17.85
C SER A 24 -37.49 35.38 -16.71
N ASN A 25 -36.30 35.84 -17.10
CA ASN A 25 -35.70 37.08 -16.62
C ASN A 25 -35.54 37.29 -15.09
N THR A 26 -34.33 37.07 -14.53
CA THR A 26 -33.73 37.97 -13.52
C THR A 26 -32.19 37.96 -13.57
N THR A 27 -31.63 39.13 -13.29
CA THR A 27 -30.26 39.65 -13.42
C THR A 27 -29.14 38.92 -12.64
N PRO A 28 -27.88 38.90 -13.13
CA PRO A 28 -26.76 38.30 -12.42
C PRO A 28 -26.18 39.23 -11.34
N THR A 29 -25.95 38.67 -10.15
CA THR A 29 -25.27 39.33 -9.02
C THR A 29 -23.75 39.23 -9.21
N ALA A 30 -23.03 40.31 -8.90
CA ALA A 30 -21.58 40.43 -9.10
C ALA A 30 -20.77 39.44 -8.23
N LYS A 31 -19.79 38.78 -8.85
CA LYS A 31 -18.77 37.94 -8.21
C LYS A 31 -17.76 38.82 -7.44
N PRO A 32 -17.38 38.50 -6.19
CA PRO A 32 -16.40 39.28 -5.45
C PRO A 32 -14.98 39.11 -6.04
N THR A 33 -14.26 40.22 -6.13
CA THR A 33 -12.87 40.32 -6.59
C THR A 33 -11.93 40.14 -5.39
N SER A 34 -11.03 39.16 -5.42
CA SER A 34 -9.95 39.02 -4.45
C SER A 34 -8.74 39.87 -4.87
N VAL A 35 -8.18 40.61 -3.91
CA VAL A 35 -6.94 41.39 -4.03
C VAL A 35 -5.77 40.45 -3.69
N PRO A 36 -4.66 40.44 -4.46
CA PRO A 36 -3.52 39.58 -4.16
C PRO A 36 -2.69 40.12 -2.98
N THR A 37 -2.26 39.20 -2.12
CA THR A 37 -1.36 39.44 -0.97
C THR A 37 0.09 39.16 -1.42
N PRO A 38 1.10 39.98 -1.05
CA PRO A 38 2.46 39.81 -1.56
C PRO A 38 3.21 38.62 -0.92
N GLU A 39 3.97 37.89 -1.74
CA GLU A 39 4.85 36.79 -1.33
C GLU A 39 6.04 37.25 -0.45
N PRO A 40 6.49 36.42 0.51
CA PRO A 40 7.68 36.72 1.30
C PRO A 40 8.98 36.39 0.54
N THR A 41 9.93 37.32 0.60
CA THR A 41 11.30 37.17 0.08
C THR A 41 12.17 36.44 1.10
N ILE A 42 12.74 35.27 0.75
CA ILE A 42 13.74 34.57 1.57
C ILE A 42 15.15 35.02 1.15
N ILE A 43 15.94 35.49 2.12
CA ILE A 43 17.36 35.83 1.97
C ILE A 43 18.18 34.63 2.44
N ALA A 44 18.98 34.04 1.54
CA ALA A 44 19.94 32.99 1.87
C ALA A 44 21.26 33.59 2.39
N ILE A 45 21.79 33.02 3.48
CA ILE A 45 23.12 33.32 4.02
C ILE A 45 23.97 32.05 3.85
N PRO A 46 25.21 32.10 3.33
CA PRO A 46 26.01 30.89 3.12
C PRO A 46 26.78 30.50 4.39
N THR A 47 26.75 29.22 4.75
CA THR A 47 27.65 28.61 5.75
C THR A 47 28.61 27.64 5.07
N THR A 48 29.89 27.76 5.42
CA THR A 48 31.02 26.94 4.95
C THR A 48 31.22 25.73 5.84
N ASP A 49 31.37 24.53 5.26
CA ASP A 49 31.74 23.30 5.98
C ASP A 49 33.15 22.82 5.56
N PRO A 50 34.00 22.29 6.47
CA PRO A 50 35.38 21.93 6.17
C PRO A 50 35.58 20.44 5.84
N THR A 51 36.44 20.18 4.87
CA THR A 51 36.82 18.84 4.38
C THR A 51 37.91 18.21 5.26
N LEU A 52 37.76 16.95 5.67
CA LEU A 52 38.86 16.11 6.21
C LEU A 52 39.18 14.94 5.28
N ALA A 53 40.47 14.67 5.13
CA ALA A 53 41.07 13.72 4.19
C ALA A 53 41.03 12.25 4.67
N PRO A 54 41.05 11.24 3.77
CA PRO A 54 40.98 9.83 4.14
C PRO A 54 42.37 9.19 4.43
N THR A 55 42.37 8.13 5.24
CA THR A 55 43.54 7.32 5.66
C THR A 55 43.38 5.89 5.08
N PRO A 56 44.45 5.17 4.69
CA PRO A 56 44.34 3.97 3.83
C PRO A 56 44.11 2.63 4.57
N GLU A 57 43.45 1.69 3.88
CA GLU A 57 43.21 0.29 4.29
C GLU A 57 44.44 -0.63 4.14
N PRO A 58 44.56 -1.72 4.93
CA PRO A 58 45.65 -2.69 4.84
C PRO A 58 45.35 -3.90 3.94
N THR A 59 46.35 -4.33 3.17
CA THR A 59 46.35 -5.53 2.33
C THR A 59 46.74 -6.78 3.13
N ILE A 60 46.03 -7.91 2.97
CA ILE A 60 46.46 -9.23 3.47
C ILE A 60 46.73 -10.18 2.29
N THR A 61 47.91 -10.79 2.30
CA THR A 61 48.39 -11.81 1.35
C THR A 61 48.25 -13.20 1.96
N VAL A 62 47.85 -14.22 1.19
CA VAL A 62 47.90 -15.63 1.64
C VAL A 62 48.52 -16.52 0.56
N THR A 63 49.49 -17.34 0.96
CA THR A 63 50.16 -18.39 0.18
C THR A 63 49.52 -19.77 0.43
N PRO A 64 49.58 -20.73 -0.52
CA PRO A 64 48.89 -22.01 -0.39
C PRO A 64 49.80 -23.13 0.13
N THR A 65 49.25 -24.03 0.94
CA THR A 65 49.83 -25.36 1.19
C THR A 65 48.76 -26.44 1.15
N THR A 66 49.11 -27.52 0.45
CA THR A 66 48.36 -28.76 0.21
C THR A 66 48.51 -29.73 1.39
N ASP A 67 47.41 -30.30 1.90
CA ASP A 67 47.33 -31.75 2.17
C ASP A 67 45.87 -32.22 2.33
N SER A 68 45.66 -33.48 1.99
CA SER A 68 44.37 -34.14 1.77
C SER A 68 44.06 -35.07 2.95
N THR A 69 42.86 -35.03 3.53
CA THR A 69 42.17 -36.22 4.07
C THR A 69 40.69 -35.92 4.34
N LEU A 70 39.84 -36.89 4.00
CA LEU A 70 38.38 -36.81 3.97
C LEU A 70 37.76 -37.15 5.33
N THR A 71 36.89 -36.27 5.85
CA THR A 71 35.79 -36.59 6.78
C THR A 71 34.61 -35.63 6.54
N PRO A 72 33.34 -36.09 6.62
CA PRO A 72 32.19 -35.34 6.12
C PRO A 72 31.78 -34.17 7.04
N THR A 73 31.61 -32.99 6.44
CA THR A 73 31.17 -31.73 7.06
C THR A 73 29.64 -31.68 7.17
N PRO A 74 29.07 -31.13 8.27
CA PRO A 74 27.63 -30.86 8.38
C PRO A 74 27.16 -29.73 7.45
N GLU A 75 25.86 -29.73 7.20
CA GLU A 75 25.04 -28.87 6.33
C GLU A 75 25.27 -27.36 6.55
N PRO A 76 25.30 -26.52 5.48
CA PRO A 76 25.63 -25.10 5.60
C PRO A 76 24.46 -24.28 6.16
N THR A 77 24.75 -23.47 7.18
CA THR A 77 23.89 -22.38 7.64
C THR A 77 24.05 -21.18 6.69
N ILE A 78 22.97 -20.80 6.01
CA ILE A 78 22.90 -19.60 5.18
C ILE A 78 22.92 -18.38 6.10
N THR A 79 23.95 -17.55 6.00
CA THR A 79 23.99 -16.20 6.62
C THR A 79 23.75 -15.18 5.51
N THR A 80 22.57 -14.55 5.51
CA THR A 80 22.23 -13.46 4.60
C THR A 80 22.81 -12.15 5.13
N ILE A 81 23.82 -11.59 4.44
CA ILE A 81 24.25 -10.21 4.63
C ILE A 81 23.42 -9.35 3.68
N PRO A 82 22.65 -8.35 4.15
CA PRO A 82 21.95 -7.42 3.28
C PRO A 82 22.94 -6.41 2.69
N THR A 83 22.99 -6.32 1.37
CA THR A 83 23.64 -5.24 0.63
C THR A 83 22.78 -3.98 0.67
N THR A 84 23.37 -2.84 1.00
CA THR A 84 22.71 -1.52 0.99
C THR A 84 22.43 -1.04 -0.43
N ASP A 85 21.19 -0.66 -0.67
CA ASP A 85 20.68 -0.01 -1.89
C ASP A 85 21.23 1.43 -2.02
N PRO A 86 21.59 1.94 -3.22
CA PRO A 86 22.16 3.27 -3.36
C PRO A 86 21.08 4.36 -3.29
N THR A 87 21.29 5.35 -2.43
CA THR A 87 20.41 6.52 -2.30
C THR A 87 20.55 7.44 -3.52
N LEU A 88 19.47 7.62 -4.29
CA LEU A 88 19.39 8.59 -5.38
C LEU A 88 19.34 10.03 -4.83
N ALA A 89 20.27 10.88 -5.27
CA ALA A 89 20.22 12.31 -5.03
C ALA A 89 19.08 12.96 -5.84
N PRO A 90 18.43 14.04 -5.36
CA PRO A 90 17.31 14.67 -6.05
C PRO A 90 17.74 15.32 -7.38
N THR A 91 17.04 14.97 -8.46
CA THR A 91 17.20 15.50 -9.81
C THR A 91 16.65 16.94 -9.90
N PRO A 92 17.38 17.92 -10.46
CA PRO A 92 16.86 19.26 -10.67
C PRO A 92 15.78 19.31 -11.76
N GLU A 93 14.77 20.15 -11.55
CA GLU A 93 13.62 20.39 -12.42
C GLU A 93 14.03 20.84 -13.84
N PRO A 94 13.42 20.30 -14.92
CA PRO A 94 13.82 20.64 -16.29
C PRO A 94 13.38 22.05 -16.69
N THR A 95 14.34 22.86 -17.13
CA THR A 95 14.08 24.16 -17.79
C THR A 95 13.75 23.92 -19.27
N ILE A 96 12.52 24.26 -19.69
CA ILE A 96 12.07 24.15 -21.07
C ILE A 96 12.81 25.18 -21.94
N THR A 97 13.61 24.69 -22.90
CA THR A 97 14.18 25.51 -23.98
C THR A 97 13.39 25.28 -25.26
N ALA A 98 12.86 26.34 -25.87
CA ALA A 98 12.03 26.26 -27.06
C ALA A 98 12.82 25.82 -28.30
N THR A 99 12.32 24.79 -28.99
CA THR A 99 12.83 24.31 -30.29
C THR A 99 12.18 25.11 -31.44
N PRO A 100 12.93 25.51 -32.49
CA PRO A 100 12.41 26.38 -33.55
C PRO A 100 11.43 25.65 -34.48
N THR A 101 10.32 26.33 -34.78
CA THR A 101 9.30 25.95 -35.74
C THR A 101 9.82 26.05 -37.17
N VAL A 102 9.75 24.95 -37.94
CA VAL A 102 9.92 24.96 -39.40
C VAL A 102 8.54 25.14 -40.03
N THR A 103 8.31 26.33 -40.59
CA THR A 103 7.11 26.68 -41.34
C THR A 103 7.25 26.19 -42.78
N VAL A 104 6.36 25.30 -43.22
CA VAL A 104 6.18 24.98 -44.64
C VAL A 104 5.00 25.79 -45.18
N SER A 105 5.18 26.46 -46.31
CA SER A 105 4.09 27.03 -47.10
C SER A 105 4.45 27.09 -48.60
N PRO A 106 3.46 27.07 -49.50
CA PRO A 106 3.47 26.14 -50.63
C PRO A 106 3.88 26.76 -51.98
N THR A 107 4.23 25.83 -52.88
CA THR A 107 4.31 25.87 -54.36
C THR A 107 3.94 27.16 -55.10
N GLY A 108 4.89 27.62 -55.93
CA GLY A 108 4.68 28.56 -57.04
C GLY A 108 5.67 28.26 -58.17
N SER A 109 5.17 28.26 -59.41
CA SER A 109 5.79 27.78 -60.64
C SER A 109 6.76 28.77 -61.31
N ASP A 110 7.48 28.22 -62.29
CA ASP A 110 8.04 28.84 -63.50
C ASP A 110 9.35 29.64 -63.43
N GLY A 111 10.37 29.10 -64.11
CA GLY A 111 10.97 29.79 -65.25
C GLY A 111 12.38 30.37 -65.09
N TYR A 112 13.23 29.99 -66.06
CA TYR A 112 14.44 30.68 -66.57
C TYR A 112 15.83 30.42 -65.92
N ASP A 113 16.56 29.53 -66.61
CA ASP A 113 17.82 29.76 -67.36
C ASP A 113 18.92 30.67 -66.74
N ALA A 114 20.08 30.06 -66.45
CA ALA A 114 21.34 30.26 -67.18
C ALA A 114 22.58 30.10 -66.28
N GLY A 115 23.60 29.41 -66.82
CA GLY A 115 24.98 29.86 -66.66
C GLY A 115 25.88 29.11 -65.66
N ALA A 116 26.52 28.05 -66.17
CA ALA A 116 27.92 27.67 -66.01
C ALA A 116 28.77 28.29 -64.87
N ASN A 117 29.48 27.45 -64.10
CA ASN A 117 30.93 27.23 -64.34
C ASN A 117 31.54 26.03 -63.56
N SER A 118 32.30 25.22 -64.30
CA SER A 118 33.57 24.52 -63.97
C SER A 118 33.75 23.67 -62.69
N THR A 119 33.67 22.35 -62.90
CA THR A 119 34.57 21.20 -62.57
C THR A 119 36.03 21.49 -62.11
N PRO A 120 36.88 20.46 -61.74
CA PRO A 120 36.71 19.12 -61.13
C PRO A 120 37.83 18.73 -60.10
N SER A 121 37.92 17.43 -59.73
CA SER A 121 39.09 16.67 -59.20
C SER A 121 39.06 16.40 -57.69
N GLY A 122 39.31 15.21 -57.15
CA GLY A 122 39.74 13.89 -57.66
C GLY A 122 39.43 12.85 -56.57
N SER A 123 39.00 11.65 -56.93
CA SER A 123 39.81 10.44 -57.15
C SER A 123 39.63 9.44 -56.00
N SER A 124 39.18 8.25 -56.40
CA SER A 124 39.03 7.03 -55.63
C SER A 124 40.27 6.62 -54.85
N GLU A 125 40.06 6.08 -53.65
CA GLU A 125 40.82 4.91 -53.20
C GLU A 125 39.84 3.87 -52.66
N SER A 126 39.86 2.70 -53.31
CA SER A 126 39.33 1.43 -52.85
C SER A 126 40.14 0.95 -51.64
N ILE A 127 39.49 0.47 -50.59
CA ILE A 127 40.15 -0.31 -49.54
C ILE A 127 39.56 -1.71 -49.47
N GLU A 128 40.49 -2.66 -49.38
CA GLU A 128 40.39 -4.09 -49.56
C GLU A 128 39.54 -4.82 -48.52
N THR A 129 38.95 -5.93 -48.98
CA THR A 129 38.41 -7.02 -48.17
C THR A 129 39.39 -7.49 -47.11
N LEU A 130 39.06 -7.30 -45.82
CA LEU A 130 39.72 -7.98 -44.71
C LEU A 130 38.81 -9.12 -44.21
N ALA A 131 39.05 -10.32 -44.72
CA ALA A 131 38.57 -11.55 -44.09
C ALA A 131 39.45 -11.80 -42.85
N GLY A 132 38.92 -11.53 -41.65
CA GLY A 132 39.61 -11.77 -40.39
C GLY A 132 38.62 -12.15 -39.31
N SER A 133 38.76 -13.35 -38.75
CA SER A 133 38.06 -13.79 -37.55
C SER A 133 38.34 -12.84 -36.39
N PHE A 134 37.30 -12.29 -35.76
CA PHE A 134 37.47 -11.63 -34.46
C PHE A 134 37.52 -12.70 -33.36
N SER A 135 38.70 -12.91 -32.78
CA SER A 135 38.87 -13.54 -31.48
C SER A 135 38.48 -12.55 -30.39
N SER A 136 37.73 -13.01 -29.39
CA SER A 136 37.45 -12.26 -28.18
C SER A 136 38.72 -12.02 -27.37
N GLU A 137 39.33 -10.84 -27.50
CA GLU A 137 40.17 -10.30 -26.43
C GLU A 137 39.41 -9.16 -25.76
N SER A 138 39.01 -9.39 -24.51
CA SER A 138 38.49 -8.36 -23.62
C SER A 138 39.60 -7.35 -23.36
N LYS A 139 39.43 -6.13 -23.88
CA LYS A 139 40.23 -5.00 -23.42
C LYS A 139 39.46 -4.35 -22.29
N ASP A 140 39.91 -4.59 -21.07
CA ASP A 140 39.39 -3.92 -19.87
C ASP A 140 39.50 -2.40 -20.07
N ILE A 141 38.36 -1.72 -19.99
CA ILE A 141 38.29 -0.26 -19.95
C ILE A 141 38.46 0.14 -18.48
N ASP A 142 39.62 0.72 -18.18
CA ASP A 142 39.91 1.35 -16.90
C ASP A 142 39.17 2.70 -16.83
N THR A 143 38.20 2.83 -15.90
CA THR A 143 37.34 4.00 -15.73
C THR A 143 37.66 4.82 -14.48
N SER A 144 38.95 5.06 -14.21
CA SER A 144 39.34 6.05 -13.20
C SER A 144 39.53 7.45 -13.80
N ASP A 145 38.45 8.10 -14.29
CA ASP A 145 38.37 9.57 -14.25
C ASP A 145 36.92 10.09 -14.38
N SER A 146 36.70 11.22 -13.72
CA SER A 146 35.45 11.89 -13.34
C SER A 146 34.49 12.32 -14.46
N GLY A 147 33.18 12.17 -14.19
CA GLY A 147 32.16 13.17 -14.52
C GLY A 147 31.59 13.25 -15.95
N ALA A 148 31.86 12.31 -16.84
CA ALA A 148 31.22 12.26 -18.17
C ALA A 148 29.98 11.34 -18.15
N LEU A 149 28.84 11.83 -18.65
CA LEU A 149 27.66 11.01 -18.99
C LEU A 149 28.10 9.83 -19.87
N PRO A 150 27.49 8.64 -19.76
CA PRO A 150 27.87 7.50 -20.59
C PRO A 150 27.68 7.90 -22.06
N GLU A 151 28.80 7.94 -22.78
CA GLU A 151 28.83 8.23 -24.20
C GLU A 151 28.12 7.08 -24.91
N VAL A 152 26.99 7.36 -25.58
CA VAL A 152 26.35 6.39 -26.46
C VAL A 152 27.33 6.11 -27.58
N LEU A 153 28.01 4.97 -27.48
CA LEU A 153 28.88 4.49 -28.54
C LEU A 153 27.98 4.05 -29.69
N THR A 154 27.72 4.94 -30.65
CA THR A 154 27.10 4.57 -31.90
C THR A 154 28.08 3.69 -32.65
N LEU A 155 27.89 2.37 -32.57
CA LEU A 155 28.57 1.43 -33.46
C LEU A 155 28.26 1.91 -34.88
N GLY A 156 29.31 2.19 -35.68
CA GLY A 156 29.15 2.48 -37.10
C GLY A 156 28.38 1.33 -37.79
N GLU A 157 27.87 1.57 -38.99
CA GLU A 157 27.07 0.60 -39.76
C GLU A 157 27.66 -0.81 -39.68
N ILE A 158 27.05 -1.69 -38.86
CA ILE A 158 27.43 -3.09 -38.77
C ILE A 158 26.81 -3.77 -39.98
N VAL A 159 27.61 -3.94 -41.04
CA VAL A 159 27.20 -4.74 -42.19
C VAL A 159 27.29 -6.22 -41.79
N ILE A 160 26.18 -6.76 -41.29
CA ILE A 160 26.01 -8.22 -41.19
C ILE A 160 25.81 -8.73 -42.61
N THR A 161 26.82 -9.38 -43.18
CA THR A 161 26.66 -10.05 -44.46
C THR A 161 25.88 -11.35 -44.23
N ALA A 162 24.67 -11.42 -44.78
CA ALA A 162 23.87 -12.65 -44.72
C ALA A 162 24.67 -13.83 -45.30
N THR A 163 24.79 -14.91 -44.52
CA THR A 163 25.46 -16.15 -44.92
C THR A 163 24.44 -17.19 -45.31
N GLY A 164 24.55 -17.79 -46.50
CA GLY A 164 23.63 -18.86 -46.93
C GLY A 164 23.46 -18.93 -48.45
N THR A 165 22.39 -19.60 -48.87
CA THR A 165 21.96 -19.69 -50.26
C THR A 165 21.15 -18.45 -50.63
N LYS A 166 21.65 -17.65 -51.59
CA LYS A 166 20.90 -16.52 -52.15
C LYS A 166 19.65 -17.01 -52.86
N LEU A 167 18.47 -16.55 -52.44
CA LEU A 167 17.25 -16.71 -53.21
C LEU A 167 17.34 -15.79 -54.44
N SER A 168 17.20 -16.38 -55.63
CA SER A 168 17.26 -15.67 -56.91
C SER A 168 16.19 -16.13 -57.87
N SER A 169 15.75 -15.21 -58.74
CA SER A 169 14.76 -15.44 -59.78
C SER A 169 15.18 -16.46 -60.86
N ALA A 170 16.42 -16.96 -60.84
CA ALA A 170 16.88 -18.06 -61.69
C ALA A 170 16.53 -19.45 -61.13
N GLY A 171 16.05 -19.54 -59.88
CA GLY A 171 15.97 -20.80 -59.14
C GLY A 171 17.35 -21.29 -58.68
N GLY A 172 17.38 -22.29 -57.80
CA GLY A 172 18.64 -22.79 -57.25
C GLY A 172 18.53 -24.18 -56.64
N THR A 173 19.58 -24.61 -55.94
CA THR A 173 19.56 -25.89 -55.22
C THR A 173 18.79 -25.71 -53.92
N GLY A 174 17.86 -26.62 -53.63
CA GLY A 174 17.05 -26.62 -52.40
C GLY A 174 15.91 -25.60 -52.35
N TYR A 175 15.69 -24.84 -53.43
CA TYR A 175 14.54 -23.96 -53.58
C TYR A 175 14.13 -23.79 -55.05
N THR A 176 12.85 -23.50 -55.31
CA THR A 176 12.34 -23.14 -56.63
C THR A 176 11.84 -21.71 -56.65
N TYR A 177 11.94 -21.05 -57.81
CA TYR A 177 11.30 -19.76 -58.09
C TYR A 177 10.33 -19.91 -59.26
N SER A 178 9.18 -19.27 -59.17
CA SER A 178 8.29 -19.05 -60.32
C SER A 178 8.06 -17.54 -60.49
N SER A 179 8.02 -17.08 -61.74
CA SER A 179 7.67 -15.70 -62.09
C SER A 179 6.16 -15.45 -62.18
N ASP A 180 5.34 -16.50 -62.01
CA ASP A 180 3.89 -16.39 -62.08
C ASP A 180 3.37 -15.51 -60.93
N ASP A 181 2.29 -14.77 -61.23
CA ASP A 181 1.61 -13.88 -60.27
C ASP A 181 2.56 -12.87 -59.56
N GLY A 182 3.64 -12.46 -60.22
CA GLY A 182 4.58 -11.45 -59.68
C GLY A 182 5.83 -12.03 -59.03
N GLY A 183 5.88 -13.34 -58.77
CA GLY A 183 7.06 -14.00 -58.22
C GLY A 183 6.81 -14.68 -56.89
N TYR A 184 7.29 -15.91 -56.70
CA TYR A 184 7.29 -16.59 -55.40
C TYR A 184 8.39 -17.64 -55.29
N TYR A 185 8.76 -17.97 -54.05
CA TYR A 185 9.76 -19.00 -53.73
C TYR A 185 9.13 -20.18 -52.96
N ILE A 186 9.63 -21.38 -53.20
CA ILE A 186 9.36 -22.58 -52.37
C ILE A 186 10.71 -23.16 -51.94
N ILE A 187 10.94 -23.29 -50.63
CA ILE A 187 12.15 -23.88 -50.04
C ILE A 187 11.83 -25.33 -49.64
N THR A 188 12.57 -26.29 -50.19
CA THR A 188 12.31 -27.72 -50.02
C THR A 188 13.42 -28.48 -49.31
N ASP A 189 14.60 -27.87 -49.14
CA ASP A 189 15.74 -28.47 -48.44
C ASP A 189 16.05 -27.66 -47.17
N SER A 190 16.60 -28.33 -46.16
CA SER A 190 17.14 -27.67 -44.97
C SER A 190 18.36 -26.81 -45.34
N GLY A 191 18.57 -25.72 -44.61
CA GLY A 191 19.73 -24.86 -44.79
C GLY A 191 19.47 -23.40 -44.50
N ASP A 192 20.49 -22.57 -44.70
CA ASP A 192 20.41 -21.13 -44.54
C ASP A 192 20.18 -20.47 -45.90
N TYR A 193 19.20 -19.57 -45.97
CA TYR A 193 18.77 -18.86 -47.17
C TYR A 193 18.65 -17.36 -46.87
N TYR A 194 18.85 -16.52 -47.88
CA TYR A 194 18.66 -15.08 -47.72
C TYR A 194 18.10 -14.38 -48.97
N LEU A 195 17.42 -13.27 -48.76
CA LEU A 195 16.99 -12.35 -49.83
C LEU A 195 18.07 -11.31 -50.13
N ASP A 196 18.24 -10.98 -51.41
CA ASP A 196 19.14 -9.92 -51.86
C ASP A 196 18.40 -8.76 -52.54
N GLU A 197 17.15 -8.99 -52.91
CA GLU A 197 16.24 -8.05 -53.56
C GLU A 197 14.86 -8.11 -52.91
N ASP A 198 14.12 -7.01 -53.02
CA ASP A 198 12.72 -6.97 -52.59
C ASP A 198 11.86 -7.87 -53.49
N LEU A 199 10.78 -8.41 -52.93
CA LEU A 199 9.84 -9.26 -53.64
C LEU A 199 8.42 -8.71 -53.49
N SER A 200 7.74 -8.56 -54.63
CA SER A 200 6.31 -8.25 -54.69
C SER A 200 5.57 -9.40 -55.32
N THR A 201 4.43 -9.81 -54.75
CA THR A 201 3.65 -10.93 -55.27
C THR A 201 2.15 -10.69 -55.17
N SER A 202 1.43 -11.28 -56.12
CA SER A 202 -0.01 -11.50 -56.09
C SER A 202 -0.36 -12.99 -56.00
N HIS A 203 0.65 -13.86 -55.92
CA HIS A 203 0.47 -15.28 -55.66
C HIS A 203 -0.08 -15.48 -54.25
N SER A 204 -0.61 -16.68 -53.95
CA SER A 204 -1.16 -17.02 -52.63
C SER A 204 -0.16 -16.89 -51.47
N PHE A 205 1.14 -16.95 -51.76
CA PHE A 205 2.22 -16.66 -50.82
C PHE A 205 3.45 -16.07 -51.54
N ALA A 206 4.32 -15.35 -50.82
CA ALA A 206 5.60 -14.89 -51.37
C ALA A 206 6.72 -15.92 -51.20
N ILE A 207 6.81 -16.53 -50.02
CA ILE A 207 7.76 -17.61 -49.71
C ILE A 207 7.05 -18.73 -48.96
N GLU A 208 7.16 -19.96 -49.44
CA GLU A 208 6.70 -21.16 -48.72
C GLU A 208 7.88 -22.04 -48.29
N ILE A 209 7.86 -22.51 -47.04
CA ILE A 209 8.91 -23.35 -46.46
C ILE A 209 8.34 -24.73 -46.11
N GLN A 210 8.80 -25.74 -46.87
CA GLN A 210 8.37 -27.13 -46.76
C GLN A 210 9.40 -28.04 -46.07
N ALA A 211 10.56 -27.49 -45.66
CA ALA A 211 11.64 -28.20 -45.00
C ALA A 211 11.84 -27.78 -43.54
N SER A 212 12.23 -28.74 -42.71
CA SER A 212 12.69 -28.48 -41.34
C SER A 212 14.08 -27.83 -41.33
N SER A 213 14.45 -27.19 -40.22
CA SER A 213 15.79 -26.64 -39.99
C SER A 213 16.24 -25.65 -41.09
N VAL A 214 15.32 -24.79 -41.51
CA VAL A 214 15.59 -23.69 -42.44
C VAL A 214 15.82 -22.40 -41.67
N THR A 215 16.89 -21.67 -41.98
CA THR A 215 17.02 -20.26 -41.62
C THR A 215 16.74 -19.42 -42.85
N LEU A 216 15.78 -18.50 -42.77
CA LEU A 216 15.51 -17.51 -43.80
C LEU A 216 15.81 -16.11 -43.26
N ASP A 217 16.84 -15.49 -43.83
CA ASP A 217 17.24 -14.12 -43.52
C ASP A 217 16.71 -13.14 -44.58
N GLY A 218 15.87 -12.21 -44.16
CA GLY A 218 15.33 -11.16 -45.01
C GLY A 218 16.38 -10.15 -45.44
N ASN A 219 17.52 -10.04 -44.74
CA ASN A 219 18.65 -9.18 -45.07
C ASN A 219 18.23 -7.71 -45.32
N GLY A 220 17.28 -7.22 -44.51
CA GLY A 220 16.69 -5.89 -44.60
C GLY A 220 15.77 -5.67 -45.81
N LYS A 221 15.45 -6.72 -46.58
CA LYS A 221 14.59 -6.63 -47.77
C LYS A 221 13.11 -6.65 -47.42
N THR A 222 12.31 -6.22 -48.39
CA THR A 222 10.87 -6.10 -48.28
C THR A 222 10.15 -7.23 -49.01
N LEU A 223 9.14 -7.80 -48.36
CA LEU A 223 8.08 -8.58 -49.00
C LEU A 223 6.82 -7.74 -49.10
N SER A 224 6.19 -7.71 -50.27
CA SER A 224 4.93 -6.98 -50.49
C SER A 224 3.87 -7.82 -51.20
N GLY A 225 2.65 -7.79 -50.69
CA GLY A 225 1.52 -8.60 -51.17
C GLY A 225 0.40 -7.81 -51.85
N SER A 226 -0.78 -8.44 -51.91
CA SER A 226 -2.02 -7.91 -52.48
C SER A 226 -3.22 -7.97 -51.53
N PHE A 227 -2.97 -7.98 -50.23
CA PHE A 227 -3.91 -8.07 -49.10
C PHE A 227 -4.70 -9.37 -48.96
N SER A 228 -4.48 -10.35 -49.85
CA SER A 228 -5.21 -11.63 -49.89
C SER A 228 -4.30 -12.84 -49.82
N ASN A 229 -3.00 -12.62 -49.69
CA ASN A 229 -1.95 -13.64 -49.74
C ASN A 229 -1.13 -13.64 -48.46
N ILE A 230 -0.26 -14.64 -48.30
CA ILE A 230 0.62 -14.79 -47.13
C ILE A 230 2.03 -14.31 -47.48
N GLY A 231 2.70 -13.57 -46.59
CA GLY A 231 4.11 -13.20 -46.84
C GLY A 231 5.00 -14.44 -46.82
N ILE A 232 5.11 -15.07 -45.65
CA ILE A 232 5.89 -16.29 -45.44
C ILE A 232 4.97 -17.37 -44.87
N ASN A 233 4.83 -18.48 -45.60
CA ASN A 233 4.04 -19.65 -45.18
C ASN A 233 4.98 -20.78 -44.75
N ILE A 234 4.91 -21.23 -43.50
CA ILE A 234 5.68 -22.37 -42.98
C ILE A 234 4.72 -23.55 -42.77
N THR A 235 4.87 -24.56 -43.62
CA THR A 235 3.94 -25.69 -43.62
C THR A 235 4.10 -26.57 -42.38
N SER A 236 3.02 -27.26 -42.00
CA SER A 236 3.05 -28.23 -40.91
C SER A 236 4.14 -29.29 -41.11
N GLY A 237 4.95 -29.54 -40.08
CA GLY A 237 6.05 -30.53 -40.12
C GLY A 237 7.41 -29.94 -40.52
N SER A 238 7.49 -28.67 -40.92
CA SER A 238 8.74 -27.94 -41.18
C SER A 238 9.41 -27.47 -39.87
N ASN A 239 9.72 -28.37 -38.93
CA ASN A 239 10.12 -28.00 -37.55
C ASN A 239 11.47 -27.27 -37.49
N GLY A 240 11.62 -26.37 -36.51
CA GLY A 240 12.89 -25.67 -36.26
C GLY A 240 13.23 -24.61 -37.30
N VAL A 241 12.23 -24.03 -37.96
CA VAL A 241 12.41 -22.95 -38.94
C VAL A 241 12.69 -21.62 -38.23
N LYS A 242 13.60 -20.82 -38.79
CA LYS A 242 14.03 -19.52 -38.26
C LYS A 242 13.78 -18.44 -39.32
N ILE A 243 13.00 -17.42 -39.00
CA ILE A 243 12.74 -16.25 -39.85
C ILE A 243 13.34 -15.01 -39.19
N GLN A 244 14.18 -14.25 -39.90
CA GLN A 244 14.90 -13.13 -39.30
C GLN A 244 15.15 -11.94 -40.24
N ASN A 245 15.29 -10.75 -39.66
CA ASN A 245 15.86 -9.55 -40.30
C ASN A 245 15.14 -9.05 -41.57
N PHE A 246 13.83 -9.23 -41.69
CA PHE A 246 13.06 -8.59 -42.76
C PHE A 246 12.85 -7.10 -42.47
N GLY A 247 13.14 -6.25 -43.46
CA GLY A 247 12.98 -4.79 -43.36
C GLY A 247 11.52 -4.34 -43.45
N SER A 248 10.68 -5.12 -44.13
CA SER A 248 9.22 -4.99 -44.12
C SER A 248 8.55 -6.24 -44.70
N ILE A 249 7.47 -6.72 -44.08
CA ILE A 249 6.53 -7.70 -44.64
C ILE A 249 5.15 -7.06 -44.62
N THR A 250 4.64 -6.67 -45.79
CA THR A 250 3.52 -5.73 -45.88
C THR A 250 2.51 -6.03 -46.98
N ASN A 251 1.28 -5.52 -46.81
CA ASN A 251 0.16 -5.72 -47.72
C ASN A 251 -0.18 -7.19 -47.96
N PHE A 252 -0.04 -8.05 -46.95
CA PHE A 252 -0.52 -9.43 -46.98
C PHE A 252 -1.82 -9.56 -46.18
N ASP A 253 -2.54 -10.68 -46.31
CA ASP A 253 -3.55 -11.06 -45.32
C ASP A 253 -2.88 -11.40 -43.99
N SER A 254 -1.88 -12.30 -44.04
CA SER A 254 -1.00 -12.61 -42.92
C SER A 254 0.46 -12.42 -43.32
N GLY A 255 1.24 -11.67 -42.54
CA GLY A 255 2.65 -11.43 -42.82
C GLY A 255 3.48 -12.72 -42.73
N ILE A 256 3.46 -13.39 -41.57
CA ILE A 256 4.09 -14.69 -41.35
C ILE A 256 3.05 -15.66 -40.76
N ASP A 257 2.90 -16.82 -41.38
CA ASP A 257 2.01 -17.88 -40.94
C ASP A 257 2.82 -19.18 -40.73
N SER A 258 2.83 -19.72 -39.50
CA SER A 258 3.56 -20.94 -39.16
C SER A 258 2.70 -21.97 -38.46
N TRP A 259 2.64 -23.17 -39.05
CA TRP A 259 2.01 -24.35 -38.47
C TRP A 259 3.03 -25.33 -37.87
N SER A 260 4.25 -24.85 -37.62
CA SER A 260 5.40 -25.68 -37.33
C SER A 260 5.92 -25.52 -35.89
N ALA A 261 6.32 -26.63 -35.27
CA ALA A 261 6.90 -26.62 -33.93
C ALA A 261 8.32 -26.06 -33.93
N ASP A 262 8.73 -25.51 -32.78
CA ASP A 262 10.07 -24.96 -32.55
C ASP A 262 10.43 -23.83 -33.55
N THR A 263 9.42 -23.15 -34.10
CA THR A 263 9.61 -22.02 -35.01
C THR A 263 10.20 -20.83 -34.24
N THR A 264 11.21 -20.16 -34.79
CA THR A 264 11.73 -18.90 -34.27
C THR A 264 11.53 -17.75 -35.27
N ILE A 265 10.87 -16.68 -34.86
CA ILE A 265 10.66 -15.47 -35.67
C ILE A 265 11.27 -14.30 -34.90
N ARG A 266 12.29 -13.63 -35.44
CA ARG A 266 12.96 -12.55 -34.72
C ARG A 266 13.42 -11.37 -35.55
N ASN A 267 13.42 -10.17 -34.97
CA ASN A 267 13.95 -8.95 -35.58
C ASN A 267 13.36 -8.65 -36.97
N ASN A 268 12.08 -8.89 -37.15
CA ASN A 268 11.37 -8.60 -38.39
C ASN A 268 10.45 -7.38 -38.22
N VAL A 269 10.28 -6.61 -39.28
CA VAL A 269 9.24 -5.58 -39.37
C VAL A 269 8.08 -6.13 -40.20
N ILE A 270 6.90 -6.24 -39.60
CA ILE A 270 5.68 -6.75 -40.21
C ILE A 270 4.60 -5.68 -40.06
N THR A 271 4.15 -5.09 -41.17
CA THR A 271 3.33 -3.87 -41.14
C THR A 271 2.24 -3.85 -42.20
N ASP A 272 1.12 -3.18 -41.91
CA ASP A 272 0.04 -2.93 -42.87
C ASP A 272 -0.55 -4.21 -43.52
N ASN A 273 -0.70 -5.27 -42.72
CA ASN A 273 -1.36 -6.50 -43.16
C ASN A 273 -2.86 -6.49 -42.81
N TRP A 274 -3.66 -7.07 -43.68
CA TRP A 274 -5.12 -7.04 -43.61
C TRP A 274 -5.70 -7.85 -42.44
N ALA A 275 -5.01 -8.87 -41.95
CA ALA A 275 -5.43 -9.63 -40.78
C ALA A 275 -4.34 -9.65 -39.71
N ARG A 276 -3.29 -10.44 -39.91
CA ARG A 276 -2.30 -10.74 -38.87
C ARG A 276 -0.90 -10.31 -39.28
N GLY A 277 -0.12 -9.80 -38.34
CA GLY A 277 1.33 -9.69 -38.53
C GLY A 277 1.97 -11.08 -38.51
N ILE A 278 1.95 -11.71 -37.34
CA ILE A 278 2.54 -13.04 -37.12
C ILE A 278 1.48 -13.99 -36.58
N TYR A 279 1.37 -15.19 -37.14
CA TYR A 279 0.60 -16.31 -36.59
C TYR A 279 1.49 -17.54 -36.39
N VAL A 280 1.50 -18.09 -35.17
CA VAL A 280 2.25 -19.32 -34.84
C VAL A 280 1.36 -20.36 -34.13
N ALA A 281 1.09 -21.47 -34.81
CA ALA A 281 0.24 -22.54 -34.29
C ALA A 281 1.01 -23.71 -33.66
N GLY A 282 2.30 -23.88 -33.99
CA GLY A 282 3.12 -24.97 -33.45
C GLY A 282 3.67 -24.71 -32.05
N ASP A 283 3.93 -25.79 -31.30
CA ASP A 283 4.43 -25.73 -29.93
C ASP A 283 5.86 -25.16 -29.86
N ASN A 284 6.19 -24.58 -28.70
CA ASN A 284 7.51 -24.01 -28.36
C ASN A 284 7.98 -22.93 -29.34
N ALA A 285 7.06 -22.24 -30.01
CA ALA A 285 7.40 -21.14 -30.90
C ALA A 285 8.07 -20.00 -30.10
N VAL A 286 9.08 -19.38 -30.69
CA VAL A 286 9.77 -18.20 -30.15
C VAL A 286 9.54 -17.02 -31.09
N VAL A 287 8.83 -16.00 -30.63
CA VAL A 287 8.59 -14.75 -31.36
C VAL A 287 9.26 -13.63 -30.57
N ASP A 288 10.43 -13.17 -31.01
CA ASP A 288 11.31 -12.32 -30.21
C ASP A 288 11.79 -11.07 -30.96
N GLY A 289 11.63 -9.88 -30.38
CA GLY A 289 12.22 -8.65 -30.97
C GLY A 289 11.60 -8.21 -32.31
N ASN A 290 10.36 -8.58 -32.62
CA ASN A 290 9.70 -8.18 -33.87
C ASN A 290 8.89 -6.90 -33.68
N THR A 291 8.71 -6.15 -34.77
CA THR A 291 7.81 -4.99 -34.86
C THR A 291 6.59 -5.38 -35.70
N ALA A 292 5.42 -5.52 -35.09
CA ALA A 292 4.16 -5.93 -35.72
C ALA A 292 3.11 -4.80 -35.63
N ASN A 293 3.22 -3.83 -36.53
CA ASN A 293 2.44 -2.58 -36.46
C ASN A 293 1.37 -2.48 -37.53
N ASP A 294 0.32 -1.71 -37.27
CA ASP A 294 -0.68 -1.33 -38.27
C ASP A 294 -1.33 -2.54 -38.98
N ASN A 295 -1.37 -3.72 -38.33
CA ASN A 295 -2.08 -4.88 -38.82
C ASN A 295 -3.54 -4.79 -38.34
N VAL A 296 -4.48 -4.97 -39.25
CA VAL A 296 -5.89 -4.63 -38.97
C VAL A 296 -6.47 -5.44 -37.81
N ILE A 297 -6.10 -6.72 -37.65
CA ILE A 297 -6.60 -7.58 -36.57
C ILE A 297 -5.54 -7.79 -35.50
N ASN A 298 -4.62 -8.74 -35.67
CA ASN A 298 -3.62 -9.09 -34.65
C ASN A 298 -2.23 -8.63 -35.06
N GLY A 299 -1.47 -8.05 -34.13
CA GLY A 299 -0.01 -7.92 -34.31
C GLY A 299 0.63 -9.30 -34.30
N ILE A 300 0.47 -10.03 -33.19
CA ILE A 300 0.99 -11.39 -32.99
C ILE A 300 -0.11 -12.28 -32.42
N GLN A 301 -0.31 -13.45 -33.03
CA GLN A 301 -1.21 -14.48 -32.53
C GLN A 301 -0.50 -15.83 -32.39
N SER A 302 -0.77 -16.54 -31.29
CA SER A 302 -0.25 -17.89 -31.05
C SER A 302 -1.30 -18.85 -30.51
N SER A 303 -1.16 -20.14 -30.82
CA SER A 303 -2.01 -21.20 -30.26
C SER A 303 -1.25 -22.45 -29.80
N GLY A 304 0.03 -22.58 -30.12
CA GLY A 304 0.87 -23.70 -29.65
C GLY A 304 1.23 -23.59 -28.18
N MET A 305 1.47 -24.73 -27.52
CA MET A 305 1.88 -24.77 -26.12
C MET A 305 3.27 -24.15 -25.92
N ASN A 306 3.48 -23.55 -24.75
CA ASN A 306 4.77 -22.97 -24.34
C ASN A 306 5.35 -21.96 -25.34
N ALA A 307 4.49 -21.25 -26.10
CA ALA A 307 4.94 -20.18 -26.97
C ALA A 307 5.60 -19.07 -26.13
N ARG A 308 6.75 -18.57 -26.60
CA ARG A 308 7.50 -17.50 -25.96
C ARG A 308 7.49 -16.26 -26.87
N ILE A 309 6.68 -15.28 -26.50
CA ILE A 309 6.48 -14.04 -27.24
C ILE A 309 7.11 -12.91 -26.42
N THR A 310 8.34 -12.53 -26.79
CA THR A 310 9.17 -11.66 -25.97
C THR A 310 9.73 -10.45 -26.69
N ASN A 311 9.86 -9.32 -26.00
CA ASN A 311 10.55 -8.14 -26.52
C ASN A 311 9.97 -7.60 -27.85
N ASN A 312 8.71 -7.88 -28.17
CA ASN A 312 8.10 -7.41 -29.42
C ASN A 312 7.47 -6.03 -29.23
N THR A 313 7.44 -5.26 -30.30
CA THR A 313 6.66 -4.03 -30.42
C THR A 313 5.43 -4.31 -31.28
N ALA A 314 4.24 -3.95 -30.81
CA ALA A 314 3.02 -4.05 -31.60
C ALA A 314 2.16 -2.82 -31.39
N GLU A 315 1.99 -2.03 -32.45
CA GLU A 315 1.27 -0.76 -32.39
C GLU A 315 0.09 -0.67 -33.35
N ARG A 316 -0.99 0.00 -32.94
CA ARG A 316 -2.15 0.32 -33.80
C ARG A 316 -2.78 -0.90 -34.49
N ASN A 317 -2.78 -2.05 -33.82
CA ASN A 317 -3.56 -3.22 -34.20
C ASN A 317 -4.90 -3.23 -33.47
N THR A 318 -5.85 -4.06 -33.90
CA THR A 318 -7.04 -4.31 -33.07
C THR A 318 -6.63 -5.01 -31.77
N GLN A 319 -5.86 -6.09 -31.86
CA GLN A 319 -5.26 -6.81 -30.73
C GLN A 319 -3.75 -6.84 -30.92
N ALA A 320 -2.98 -6.39 -29.93
CA ALA A 320 -1.52 -6.38 -30.07
C ALA A 320 -0.94 -7.80 -30.04
N ILE A 321 -1.23 -8.55 -28.95
CA ILE A 321 -0.82 -9.93 -28.76
C ILE A 321 -2.02 -10.79 -28.32
N GLU A 322 -2.18 -11.95 -28.93
CA GLU A 322 -3.18 -12.96 -28.56
C GLU A 322 -2.52 -14.35 -28.41
N SER A 323 -2.71 -15.02 -27.28
CA SER A 323 -2.23 -16.39 -27.07
C SER A 323 -3.32 -17.30 -26.50
N HIS A 324 -3.47 -18.48 -27.12
CA HIS A 324 -4.36 -19.55 -26.66
C HIS A 324 -3.59 -20.81 -26.20
N GLY A 325 -2.25 -20.73 -26.16
CA GLY A 325 -1.40 -21.86 -25.78
C GLY A 325 -1.22 -21.95 -24.27
N ARG A 326 -1.42 -23.14 -23.70
CA ARG A 326 -1.09 -23.42 -22.29
C ARG A 326 0.40 -23.17 -22.05
N GLY A 327 0.74 -22.53 -20.93
CA GLY A 327 2.13 -22.26 -20.55
C GLY A 327 2.80 -21.16 -21.39
N ALA A 328 2.03 -20.32 -22.10
CA ALA A 328 2.58 -19.23 -22.89
C ALA A 328 3.34 -18.23 -22.01
N ASN A 329 4.51 -17.77 -22.48
CA ASN A 329 5.30 -16.72 -21.86
C ASN A 329 5.26 -15.46 -22.73
N LEU A 330 4.59 -14.43 -22.24
CA LEU A 330 4.37 -13.16 -22.91
C LEU A 330 5.09 -12.07 -22.10
N SER A 331 6.37 -11.79 -22.41
CA SER A 331 7.19 -10.92 -21.56
C SER A 331 8.01 -9.85 -22.26
N GLY A 332 8.14 -8.67 -21.65
CA GLY A 332 9.00 -7.60 -22.17
C GLY A 332 8.44 -6.91 -23.43
N ASN A 333 7.17 -7.10 -23.77
CA ASN A 333 6.59 -6.55 -24.98
C ASN A 333 6.13 -5.09 -24.77
N THR A 334 6.21 -4.28 -25.82
CA THR A 334 5.74 -2.89 -25.85
C THR A 334 4.53 -2.79 -26.78
N LEU A 335 3.35 -2.55 -26.21
CA LEU A 335 2.06 -2.61 -26.89
C LEU A 335 1.38 -1.24 -26.80
N THR A 336 1.31 -0.51 -27.91
CA THR A 336 0.85 0.89 -27.90
C THR A 336 -0.30 1.15 -28.87
N ASP A 337 -1.29 1.90 -28.42
CA ASP A 337 -2.40 2.38 -29.25
C ASP A 337 -3.18 1.26 -29.97
N ASN A 338 -3.26 0.09 -29.34
CA ASN A 338 -4.08 -1.04 -29.78
C ASN A 338 -5.45 -0.99 -29.08
N SER A 339 -6.51 -1.48 -29.74
CA SER A 339 -7.85 -1.52 -29.12
C SER A 339 -7.90 -2.49 -27.94
N TYR A 340 -7.15 -3.59 -28.05
CA TYR A 340 -6.85 -4.55 -26.99
C TYR A 340 -5.33 -4.74 -26.92
N GLY A 341 -4.77 -4.73 -25.71
CA GLY A 341 -3.34 -4.94 -25.50
C GLY A 341 -2.94 -6.40 -25.67
N LEU A 342 -3.09 -7.18 -24.60
CA LEU A 342 -2.59 -8.54 -24.49
C LEU A 342 -3.70 -9.48 -24.01
N TYR A 343 -3.88 -10.60 -24.71
CA TYR A 343 -4.81 -11.66 -24.33
C TYR A 343 -4.07 -12.99 -24.13
N ALA A 344 -4.31 -13.65 -22.99
CA ALA A 344 -3.82 -14.99 -22.67
C ALA A 344 -4.97 -15.88 -22.15
N GLY A 345 -5.48 -16.76 -23.01
CA GLY A 345 -6.72 -17.50 -22.74
C GLY A 345 -6.56 -18.86 -22.04
N ALA A 346 -5.35 -19.40 -21.97
CA ALA A 346 -5.10 -20.77 -21.49
C ALA A 346 -4.30 -20.80 -20.18
N ASP A 347 -4.36 -21.94 -19.49
CA ASP A 347 -3.76 -22.12 -18.17
C ASP A 347 -2.23 -21.92 -18.16
N ASP A 348 -1.71 -21.66 -16.96
CA ASP A 348 -0.27 -21.55 -16.67
C ASP A 348 0.45 -20.44 -17.46
N ALA A 349 -0.28 -19.43 -17.96
CA ALA A 349 0.30 -18.32 -18.69
C ALA A 349 1.19 -17.46 -17.78
N THR A 350 2.34 -17.02 -18.31
CA THR A 350 3.20 -16.01 -17.67
C THR A 350 3.15 -14.73 -18.48
N ILE A 351 2.66 -13.64 -17.87
CA ILE A 351 2.54 -12.32 -18.47
C ILE A 351 3.40 -11.37 -17.64
N SER A 352 4.57 -10.98 -18.13
CA SER A 352 5.49 -10.19 -17.29
C SER A 352 6.25 -9.06 -17.97
N ASN A 353 6.48 -7.98 -17.24
CA ASN A 353 7.31 -6.86 -17.70
C ASN A 353 6.86 -6.27 -19.05
N ASN A 354 5.55 -6.29 -19.35
CA ASN A 354 5.02 -5.68 -20.57
C ASN A 354 4.65 -4.21 -20.30
N THR A 355 4.87 -3.35 -21.29
CA THR A 355 4.45 -1.96 -21.30
C THR A 355 3.26 -1.81 -22.24
N ILE A 356 2.09 -1.47 -21.71
CA ILE A 356 0.80 -1.49 -22.42
C ILE A 356 0.15 -0.12 -22.27
N ARG A 357 0.02 0.62 -23.38
CA ARG A 357 -0.47 2.01 -23.34
C ARG A 357 -1.46 2.28 -24.45
N SER A 358 -2.58 2.91 -24.11
CA SER A 358 -3.52 3.46 -25.09
C SER A 358 -3.61 4.99 -24.99
N SER A 359 -3.49 5.69 -26.11
CA SER A 359 -3.89 7.10 -26.23
C SER A 359 -5.40 7.28 -26.42
N ALA A 360 -6.09 6.23 -26.85
CA ALA A 360 -7.55 6.19 -26.86
C ALA A 360 -8.04 5.83 -25.46
N TYR A 361 -8.33 6.84 -24.65
CA TYR A 361 -8.87 6.65 -23.30
C TYR A 361 -10.19 5.86 -23.37
N GLY A 362 -10.27 4.74 -22.65
CA GLY A 362 -11.41 3.83 -22.69
C GLY A 362 -11.34 2.75 -23.78
N SER A 363 -10.15 2.47 -24.32
CA SER A 363 -9.87 1.22 -25.05
C SER A 363 -10.27 0.00 -24.22
N LEU A 364 -10.59 -1.14 -24.83
CA LEU A 364 -11.35 -2.19 -24.14
C LEU A 364 -10.58 -2.84 -22.98
N ARG A 365 -9.40 -3.41 -23.22
CA ARG A 365 -8.61 -4.12 -22.18
C ARG A 365 -7.12 -3.98 -22.41
N GLY A 366 -6.38 -3.69 -21.34
CA GLY A 366 -4.92 -3.72 -21.32
C GLY A 366 -4.42 -5.16 -21.34
N ILE A 367 -4.61 -5.88 -20.24
CA ILE A 367 -4.31 -7.31 -20.09
C ILE A 367 -5.62 -8.07 -19.84
N ASP A 368 -5.85 -9.14 -20.58
CA ASP A 368 -6.98 -10.08 -20.40
C ASP A 368 -6.43 -11.51 -20.24
N SER A 369 -6.61 -12.10 -19.06
CA SER A 369 -6.12 -13.43 -18.71
C SER A 369 -7.26 -14.35 -18.26
N GLY A 370 -7.52 -15.39 -19.04
CA GLY A 370 -8.66 -16.30 -18.83
C GLY A 370 -8.32 -17.65 -18.20
N GLY A 371 -7.06 -18.09 -18.26
CA GLY A 371 -6.65 -19.42 -17.80
C GLY A 371 -6.27 -19.48 -16.32
N ASP A 372 -6.39 -20.66 -15.73
CA ASP A 372 -6.05 -20.92 -14.33
C ASP A 372 -4.53 -20.84 -14.11
N ASN A 373 -4.12 -20.53 -12.87
CA ASN A 373 -2.71 -20.46 -12.44
C ASN A 373 -1.86 -19.46 -13.25
N ALA A 374 -2.49 -18.44 -13.84
CA ALA A 374 -1.77 -17.40 -14.55
C ALA A 374 -0.89 -16.59 -13.58
N THR A 375 0.31 -16.24 -14.02
CA THR A 375 1.22 -15.31 -13.32
C THR A 375 1.29 -14.01 -14.10
N ILE A 376 0.84 -12.91 -13.50
CA ILE A 376 0.79 -11.58 -14.11
C ILE A 376 1.64 -10.64 -13.27
N SER A 377 2.87 -10.34 -13.70
CA SER A 377 3.84 -9.63 -12.86
C SER A 377 4.66 -8.53 -13.53
N GLY A 378 4.91 -7.43 -12.82
CA GLY A 378 5.80 -6.36 -13.31
C GLY A 378 5.29 -5.63 -14.55
N ASN A 379 4.01 -5.73 -14.90
CA ASN A 379 3.46 -5.09 -16.08
C ASN A 379 3.07 -3.63 -15.79
N SER A 380 3.21 -2.76 -16.79
CA SER A 380 2.68 -1.40 -16.76
C SER A 380 1.52 -1.29 -17.74
N ALA A 381 0.34 -0.87 -17.27
CA ALA A 381 -0.85 -0.73 -18.12
C ALA A 381 -1.63 0.58 -17.87
N GLU A 382 -1.84 1.37 -18.93
CA GLU A 382 -2.58 2.63 -18.85
C GLU A 382 -3.45 2.97 -20.06
N GLY A 383 -4.50 3.77 -19.83
CA GLY A 383 -5.38 4.31 -20.87
C GLY A 383 -6.48 3.36 -21.36
N TYR A 384 -6.64 2.20 -20.72
CA TYR A 384 -7.67 1.21 -21.05
C TYR A 384 -8.88 1.33 -20.13
N TYR A 385 -9.96 0.60 -20.42
CA TYR A 385 -11.16 0.52 -19.60
C TYR A 385 -10.91 -0.42 -18.41
N TYR A 386 -10.31 -1.59 -18.66
CA TYR A 386 -9.67 -2.42 -17.64
C TYR A 386 -8.14 -2.37 -17.84
N GLY A 387 -7.39 -2.06 -16.79
CA GLY A 387 -5.94 -2.25 -16.81
C GLY A 387 -5.57 -3.73 -16.92
N ILE A 388 -6.06 -4.53 -15.98
CA ILE A 388 -5.98 -5.99 -15.95
C ILE A 388 -7.38 -6.58 -15.71
N GLU A 389 -7.80 -7.52 -16.55
CA GLU A 389 -8.92 -8.42 -16.32
C GLU A 389 -8.38 -9.85 -16.17
N SER A 390 -8.66 -10.49 -15.03
CA SER A 390 -8.24 -11.87 -14.72
C SER A 390 -9.43 -12.70 -14.25
N SER A 391 -9.69 -13.82 -14.93
CA SER A 391 -10.84 -14.68 -14.61
C SER A 391 -10.50 -16.11 -14.24
N GLY A 392 -9.25 -16.54 -14.42
CA GLY A 392 -8.79 -17.87 -14.03
C GLY A 392 -8.60 -18.01 -12.52
N ASP A 393 -8.82 -19.23 -12.03
CA ASP A 393 -8.62 -19.58 -10.63
C ASP A 393 -7.12 -19.61 -10.27
N TYR A 394 -6.79 -19.28 -9.03
CA TYR A 394 -5.44 -19.29 -8.47
C TYR A 394 -4.44 -18.43 -9.24
N ALA A 395 -4.93 -17.40 -9.95
CA ALA A 395 -4.07 -16.42 -10.60
C ALA A 395 -3.29 -15.59 -9.55
N SER A 396 -2.03 -15.27 -9.88
CA SER A 396 -1.16 -14.40 -9.09
C SER A 396 -0.89 -13.11 -9.87
N LEU A 397 -1.30 -11.98 -9.30
CA LEU A 397 -1.12 -10.65 -9.85
C LEU A 397 -0.19 -9.87 -8.91
N SER A 398 1.05 -9.63 -9.32
CA SER A 398 2.05 -9.00 -8.46
C SER A 398 2.90 -7.91 -9.11
N GLU A 399 3.32 -6.90 -8.35
CA GLU A 399 4.29 -5.88 -8.82
C GLU A 399 3.85 -5.13 -10.11
N ASN A 400 2.54 -5.10 -10.41
CA ASN A 400 2.05 -4.40 -11.59
C ASN A 400 1.81 -2.92 -11.28
N ASN A 401 2.09 -2.05 -12.25
CA ASN A 401 1.85 -0.61 -12.19
C ASN A 401 0.69 -0.22 -13.13
N ILE A 402 -0.49 -0.02 -12.56
CA ILE A 402 -1.75 0.07 -13.28
C ILE A 402 -2.44 1.39 -12.99
N HIS A 403 -2.41 2.29 -13.96
CA HIS A 403 -2.86 3.66 -13.74
C HIS A 403 -3.57 4.25 -14.94
N ASN A 404 -4.32 5.34 -14.72
CA ASN A 404 -5.02 6.06 -15.77
C ASN A 404 -5.97 5.22 -16.63
N ASN A 405 -6.53 4.14 -16.06
CA ASN A 405 -7.57 3.37 -16.72
C ASN A 405 -8.96 3.95 -16.40
N SER A 406 -9.94 3.76 -17.28
CA SER A 406 -11.24 4.42 -17.25
C SER A 406 -12.37 3.60 -16.62
N TYR A 407 -12.04 2.49 -15.93
CA TYR A 407 -13.02 1.82 -15.08
C TYR A 407 -12.42 1.07 -13.89
N TYR A 408 -11.73 -0.04 -14.14
CA TYR A 408 -10.98 -0.75 -13.10
C TYR A 408 -9.50 -0.74 -13.41
N GLY A 409 -8.67 -0.60 -12.37
CA GLY A 409 -7.27 -0.94 -12.47
C GLY A 409 -7.11 -2.45 -12.66
N ILE A 410 -7.45 -3.21 -11.61
CA ILE A 410 -7.44 -4.68 -11.59
C ILE A 410 -8.86 -5.18 -11.34
N TYR A 411 -9.35 -6.02 -12.25
CA TYR A 411 -10.61 -6.75 -12.13
C TYR A 411 -10.32 -8.25 -12.11
N SER A 412 -10.46 -8.89 -10.95
CA SER A 412 -10.23 -10.32 -10.76
C SER A 412 -11.49 -11.05 -10.29
N THR A 413 -11.77 -12.24 -10.83
CA THR A 413 -12.98 -13.03 -10.48
C THR A 413 -12.73 -14.49 -10.13
N GLY A 414 -11.52 -15.00 -10.34
CA GLY A 414 -11.16 -16.39 -10.04
C GLY A 414 -11.15 -16.71 -8.54
N LEU A 415 -11.35 -17.97 -8.19
CA LEU A 415 -11.20 -18.53 -6.85
C LEU A 415 -9.73 -18.51 -6.41
N GLY A 416 -9.45 -18.17 -5.15
CA GLY A 416 -8.11 -18.31 -4.56
C GLY A 416 -7.05 -17.41 -5.19
N VAL A 417 -7.46 -16.29 -5.79
CA VAL A 417 -6.55 -15.34 -6.44
C VAL A 417 -5.67 -14.63 -5.41
N THR A 418 -4.42 -14.36 -5.78
CA THR A 418 -3.50 -13.54 -4.99
C THR A 418 -3.21 -12.25 -5.75
N ILE A 419 -3.49 -11.12 -5.13
CA ILE A 419 -3.22 -9.77 -5.64
C ILE A 419 -2.27 -9.10 -4.65
N SER A 420 -0.99 -8.96 -5.00
CA SER A 420 0.01 -8.44 -4.07
C SER A 420 0.95 -7.39 -4.66
N ASP A 421 1.38 -6.43 -3.85
CA ASP A 421 2.47 -5.50 -4.23
C ASP A 421 2.22 -4.72 -5.53
N ASN A 422 0.95 -4.50 -5.91
CA ASN A 422 0.61 -3.72 -7.09
C ASN A 422 0.45 -2.24 -6.75
N ASP A 423 0.91 -1.38 -7.65
CA ASP A 423 0.60 0.05 -7.64
C ASP A 423 -0.58 0.29 -8.59
N VAL A 424 -1.76 0.54 -8.03
CA VAL A 424 -3.01 0.68 -8.77
C VAL A 424 -3.59 2.04 -8.45
N SER A 425 -3.27 3.04 -9.26
CA SER A 425 -3.50 4.43 -8.89
C SER A 425 -4.09 5.27 -10.02
N SER A 426 -4.81 6.34 -9.67
CA SER A 426 -5.35 7.29 -10.66
C SER A 426 -6.19 6.65 -11.78
N ASN A 427 -6.87 5.54 -11.49
CA ASN A 427 -7.91 5.00 -12.35
C ASN A 427 -9.21 5.80 -12.13
N ASP A 428 -10.12 5.78 -13.09
CA ASP A 428 -11.33 6.61 -13.08
C ASP A 428 -12.51 5.68 -13.28
N GLY A 429 -13.43 5.58 -12.33
CA GLY A 429 -14.50 4.59 -12.40
C GLY A 429 -14.78 3.90 -11.07
N TYR A 430 -14.99 2.59 -11.10
CA TYR A 430 -15.64 1.90 -9.98
C TYR A 430 -14.68 1.43 -8.90
N ALA A 431 -13.58 0.77 -9.24
CA ALA A 431 -12.60 0.37 -8.22
C ALA A 431 -11.18 0.30 -8.77
N ASP A 432 -10.18 0.66 -7.96
CA ASP A 432 -8.79 0.39 -8.30
C ASP A 432 -8.57 -1.13 -8.34
N ILE A 433 -8.95 -1.84 -7.28
CA ILE A 433 -8.86 -3.30 -7.20
C ILE A 433 -10.23 -3.90 -6.89
N TYR A 434 -10.67 -4.81 -7.75
CA TYR A 434 -11.86 -5.63 -7.56
C TYR A 434 -11.50 -7.11 -7.52
N SER A 435 -12.01 -7.83 -6.52
CA SER A 435 -11.92 -9.29 -6.39
C SER A 435 -13.28 -9.94 -6.15
N GLY A 436 -13.68 -10.81 -7.07
CA GLY A 436 -14.97 -11.50 -7.06
C GLY A 436 -14.98 -12.88 -6.42
N GLY A 437 -13.87 -13.61 -6.49
CA GLY A 437 -13.81 -15.01 -6.07
C GLY A 437 -13.61 -15.21 -4.56
N ASP A 438 -14.04 -16.37 -4.07
CA ASP A 438 -13.80 -16.79 -2.69
C ASP A 438 -12.28 -17.01 -2.45
N ASP A 439 -11.87 -17.00 -1.19
CA ASP A 439 -10.50 -17.29 -0.72
C ASP A 439 -9.41 -16.36 -1.33
N ALA A 440 -9.79 -15.17 -1.78
CA ALA A 440 -8.86 -14.19 -2.32
C ALA A 440 -7.88 -13.65 -1.25
N VAL A 441 -6.61 -13.47 -1.62
CA VAL A 441 -5.58 -12.82 -0.81
C VAL A 441 -5.19 -11.51 -1.48
N ILE A 442 -5.49 -10.38 -0.83
CA ILE A 442 -5.19 -9.03 -1.32
C ILE A 442 -4.24 -8.38 -0.32
N THR A 443 -2.95 -8.31 -0.66
CA THR A 443 -1.91 -7.90 0.30
C THR A 443 -0.95 -6.85 -0.23
N SER A 444 -0.60 -5.86 0.57
CA SER A 444 0.49 -4.91 0.27
C SER A 444 0.31 -4.12 -1.04
N ASN A 445 -0.93 -3.89 -1.49
CA ASN A 445 -1.20 -3.09 -2.68
C ASN A 445 -1.34 -1.59 -2.32
N ASN A 446 -0.93 -0.74 -3.25
CA ASN A 446 -1.21 0.69 -3.23
C ASN A 446 -2.43 1.00 -4.11
N ALA A 447 -3.58 1.24 -3.51
CA ALA A 447 -4.78 1.76 -4.17
C ALA A 447 -4.94 3.24 -3.79
N ASP A 448 -4.31 4.14 -4.55
CA ASP A 448 -4.41 5.60 -4.34
C ASP A 448 -5.00 6.25 -5.59
N SER A 449 -6.24 6.71 -5.50
CA SER A 449 -6.92 7.35 -6.62
C SER A 449 -6.26 8.67 -7.07
N GLY A 450 -5.32 9.21 -6.27
CA GLY A 450 -4.64 10.46 -6.56
C GLY A 450 -5.61 11.64 -6.60
N LEU A 451 -5.85 12.19 -7.79
CA LEU A 451 -6.79 13.29 -8.03
C LEU A 451 -8.03 12.87 -8.84
N LYS A 452 -8.22 11.57 -9.07
CA LYS A 452 -9.28 11.03 -9.93
C LYS A 452 -10.44 10.42 -9.14
N GLN A 453 -11.57 10.29 -9.82
CA GLN A 453 -12.87 9.93 -9.28
C GLN A 453 -13.09 8.41 -9.24
N THR A 454 -12.21 7.68 -8.55
CA THR A 454 -12.45 6.25 -8.31
C THR A 454 -13.38 6.09 -7.12
N ASP A 455 -14.48 5.34 -7.26
CA ASP A 455 -15.44 5.13 -6.16
C ASP A 455 -14.80 4.36 -5.01
N TYR A 456 -14.17 3.22 -5.29
CA TYR A 456 -13.61 2.32 -4.27
C TYR A 456 -12.11 2.05 -4.48
N GLY A 457 -11.36 1.90 -3.40
CA GLY A 457 -9.97 1.45 -3.51
C GLY A 457 -9.88 -0.04 -3.72
N ILE A 458 -10.30 -0.79 -2.72
CA ILE A 458 -10.32 -2.25 -2.76
C ILE A 458 -11.73 -2.73 -2.49
N GLN A 459 -12.28 -3.50 -3.42
CA GLN A 459 -13.54 -4.19 -3.23
C GLN A 459 -13.37 -5.70 -3.36
N SER A 460 -13.75 -6.42 -2.30
CA SER A 460 -13.78 -7.89 -2.30
C SER A 460 -15.18 -8.39 -1.92
N ILE A 461 -15.77 -9.23 -2.76
CA ILE A 461 -17.13 -9.75 -2.52
C ILE A 461 -17.15 -11.25 -2.18
N GLY A 462 -16.05 -11.96 -2.43
CA GLY A 462 -15.91 -13.38 -2.13
C GLY A 462 -15.76 -13.66 -0.63
N LYS A 463 -16.10 -14.88 -0.23
CA LYS A 463 -15.97 -15.37 1.15
C LYS A 463 -14.52 -15.63 1.51
N ASN A 464 -14.23 -15.60 2.80
CA ASN A 464 -12.92 -15.91 3.39
C ASN A 464 -11.77 -15.06 2.81
N ALA A 465 -12.07 -13.90 2.23
CA ALA A 465 -11.03 -13.04 1.68
C ALA A 465 -10.12 -12.51 2.81
N LEU A 466 -8.82 -12.53 2.57
CA LEU A 466 -7.80 -11.90 3.40
C LEU A 466 -7.37 -10.60 2.73
N ILE A 467 -7.61 -9.47 3.38
CA ILE A 467 -7.23 -8.13 2.93
C ILE A 467 -6.26 -7.56 3.95
N GLU A 468 -4.97 -7.52 3.64
CA GLU A 468 -3.96 -7.11 4.60
C GLU A 468 -2.92 -6.13 4.06
N HIS A 469 -2.40 -5.23 4.90
CA HIS A 469 -1.28 -4.36 4.54
C HIS A 469 -1.48 -3.44 3.32
N ASN A 470 -2.72 -3.23 2.87
CA ASN A 470 -2.98 -2.36 1.73
C ASN A 470 -3.09 -0.90 2.14
N LEU A 471 -2.75 0.00 1.22
CA LEU A 471 -3.08 1.42 1.28
C LEU A 471 -4.28 1.66 0.38
N ALA A 472 -5.36 2.24 0.92
CA ALA A 472 -6.56 2.62 0.19
C ALA A 472 -6.93 4.07 0.52
N SER A 473 -6.58 5.02 -0.37
CA SER A 473 -6.79 6.44 -0.10
C SER A 473 -7.36 7.26 -1.24
N LYS A 474 -8.04 8.36 -0.86
CA LYS A 474 -8.55 9.42 -1.76
C LYS A 474 -9.72 9.02 -2.67
N HIS A 475 -10.40 7.92 -2.39
CA HIS A 475 -11.54 7.47 -3.18
C HIS A 475 -12.78 8.32 -2.92
N GLU A 476 -13.68 8.47 -3.91
CA GLU A 476 -14.91 9.24 -3.74
C GLU A 476 -15.88 8.59 -2.76
N ASN A 477 -15.83 7.27 -2.61
CA ASN A 477 -16.65 6.53 -1.68
C ASN A 477 -15.79 5.88 -0.60
N SER A 478 -15.55 4.57 -0.68
CA SER A 478 -14.91 3.83 0.42
C SER A 478 -13.50 3.36 0.08
N GLY A 479 -12.58 3.40 1.04
CA GLY A 479 -11.23 2.86 0.85
C GLY A 479 -11.27 1.34 0.62
N ILE A 480 -11.79 0.59 1.59
CA ILE A 480 -11.91 -0.87 1.52
C ILE A 480 -13.36 -1.30 1.74
N VAL A 481 -13.87 -2.15 0.86
CA VAL A 481 -15.20 -2.74 0.94
C VAL A 481 -15.10 -4.26 0.88
N ALA A 482 -15.57 -4.95 1.91
CA ALA A 482 -15.59 -6.41 1.95
C ALA A 482 -17.00 -6.93 2.29
N THR A 483 -17.67 -7.64 1.37
CA THR A 483 -19.07 -8.08 1.58
C THR A 483 -19.23 -9.58 1.81
N GLY A 484 -18.18 -10.37 1.54
CA GLY A 484 -18.20 -11.81 1.77
C GLY A 484 -18.22 -12.19 3.25
N GLN A 485 -18.60 -13.43 3.56
CA GLN A 485 -18.56 -13.96 4.93
C GLN A 485 -17.13 -14.33 5.33
N ASN A 486 -16.84 -14.29 6.64
CA ASN A 486 -15.55 -14.65 7.23
C ASN A 486 -14.36 -13.86 6.64
N VAL A 487 -14.59 -12.63 6.21
CA VAL A 487 -13.52 -11.76 5.69
C VAL A 487 -12.61 -11.32 6.82
N THR A 488 -11.30 -11.28 6.55
CA THR A 488 -10.29 -10.77 7.47
C THR A 488 -9.64 -9.53 6.87
N ILE A 489 -9.78 -8.39 7.54
CA ILE A 489 -9.26 -7.08 7.13
C ILE A 489 -8.25 -6.64 8.20
N VAL A 490 -6.96 -6.78 7.93
CA VAL A 490 -5.92 -6.64 8.95
C VAL A 490 -4.78 -5.72 8.53
N GLN A 491 -4.38 -4.79 9.40
CA GLN A 491 -3.19 -3.95 9.19
C GLN A 491 -3.19 -3.14 7.88
N ASN A 492 -4.36 -2.71 7.41
CA ASN A 492 -4.50 -1.82 6.27
C ASN A 492 -4.47 -0.35 6.72
N THR A 493 -4.17 0.54 5.77
CA THR A 493 -4.33 1.99 5.91
C THR A 493 -5.45 2.46 5.00
N ALA A 494 -6.52 3.04 5.55
CA ALA A 494 -7.63 3.59 4.79
C ALA A 494 -7.85 5.06 5.16
N SER A 495 -7.57 5.98 4.23
CA SER A 495 -7.56 7.41 4.57
C SER A 495 -8.01 8.35 3.46
N TYR A 496 -8.54 9.51 3.84
CA TYR A 496 -8.95 10.56 2.90
C TYR A 496 -10.03 10.13 1.91
N ASN A 497 -10.86 9.14 2.26
CA ASN A 497 -11.95 8.69 1.40
C ASN A 497 -13.22 9.52 1.65
N GLY A 498 -14.00 9.77 0.60
CA GLY A 498 -15.21 10.61 0.60
C GLY A 498 -16.40 9.99 1.35
N TYR A 499 -16.26 8.76 1.85
CA TYR A 499 -17.27 8.10 2.67
C TYR A 499 -16.64 7.26 3.79
N ASP A 500 -16.51 5.94 3.61
CA ASP A 500 -16.03 5.04 4.64
C ASP A 500 -14.54 4.69 4.45
N GLY A 501 -13.75 4.61 5.51
CA GLY A 501 -12.41 4.02 5.42
C GLY A 501 -12.50 2.52 5.11
N ILE A 502 -13.20 1.79 5.97
CA ILE A 502 -13.45 0.35 5.83
C ILE A 502 -14.94 0.09 6.01
N ARG A 503 -15.55 -0.62 5.05
CA ARG A 503 -16.95 -1.05 5.10
C ARG A 503 -17.08 -2.56 4.95
N THR A 504 -17.87 -3.20 5.81
CA THR A 504 -18.22 -4.62 5.68
C THR A 504 -19.69 -4.88 5.95
N THR A 505 -20.21 -5.93 5.30
CA THR A 505 -21.57 -6.45 5.49
C THR A 505 -21.61 -7.95 5.76
N GLY A 506 -20.45 -8.61 5.80
CA GLY A 506 -20.34 -10.06 5.95
C GLY A 506 -20.47 -10.52 7.40
N ASP A 507 -21.06 -11.70 7.61
CA ASP A 507 -21.02 -12.37 8.93
C ASP A 507 -19.58 -12.78 9.30
N ASN A 508 -19.27 -12.77 10.60
CA ASN A 508 -18.00 -13.19 11.19
C ASN A 508 -16.77 -12.46 10.62
N ALA A 509 -16.91 -11.19 10.24
CA ALA A 509 -15.78 -10.40 9.79
C ALA A 509 -14.79 -10.14 10.94
N ILE A 510 -13.50 -10.12 10.64
CA ILE A 510 -12.42 -9.73 11.54
C ILE A 510 -11.78 -8.45 10.98
N ILE A 511 -11.81 -7.37 11.73
CA ILE A 511 -11.22 -6.07 11.39
C ILE A 511 -10.20 -5.73 12.47
N GLU A 512 -8.91 -5.93 12.18
CA GLU A 512 -7.87 -5.89 13.21
C GLU A 512 -6.66 -5.02 12.84
N GLY A 513 -6.19 -4.16 13.75
CA GLY A 513 -4.91 -3.49 13.58
C GLY A 513 -4.83 -2.47 12.44
N ASN A 514 -5.95 -2.00 11.91
CA ASN A 514 -5.99 -1.05 10.79
C ASN A 514 -5.80 0.39 11.27
N VAL A 515 -5.22 1.23 10.40
CA VAL A 515 -5.10 2.69 10.59
C VAL A 515 -6.10 3.37 9.67
N ILE A 516 -7.06 4.08 10.27
CA ILE A 516 -8.23 4.58 9.54
C ILE A 516 -8.45 6.04 9.89
N SER A 517 -8.17 6.95 8.96
CA SER A 517 -8.20 8.38 9.28
C SER A 517 -8.69 9.28 8.17
N ASN A 518 -9.22 10.45 8.54
CA ASN A 518 -9.61 11.49 7.60
C ASN A 518 -10.65 11.02 6.55
N ASN A 519 -11.56 10.11 6.90
CA ASN A 519 -12.66 9.72 6.01
C ASN A 519 -13.90 10.57 6.34
N GLU A 520 -14.64 10.99 5.31
CA GLU A 520 -15.70 12.00 5.49
C GLU A 520 -16.88 11.51 6.33
N ASP A 521 -17.18 10.19 6.33
CA ASP A 521 -18.26 9.59 7.13
C ASP A 521 -17.70 8.64 8.21
N HIS A 522 -17.59 7.34 7.95
CA HIS A 522 -17.13 6.38 8.96
C HIS A 522 -15.66 6.01 8.76
N GLY A 523 -14.90 5.87 9.84
CA GLY A 523 -13.64 5.13 9.80
C GLY A 523 -13.95 3.67 9.49
N THR A 524 -14.61 2.98 10.42
CA THR A 524 -15.12 1.61 10.21
C THR A 524 -16.64 1.58 10.20
N ASN A 525 -17.23 0.95 9.19
CA ASN A 525 -18.68 0.76 9.05
C ASN A 525 -19.04 -0.73 8.89
N VAL A 526 -19.61 -1.33 9.93
CA VAL A 526 -20.14 -2.70 9.89
C VAL A 526 -21.66 -2.64 9.79
N GLN A 527 -22.22 -3.14 8.68
CA GLN A 527 -23.67 -3.11 8.43
C GLN A 527 -24.26 -4.51 8.30
N SER A 528 -25.23 -4.85 9.15
CA SER A 528 -25.99 -6.11 9.07
C SER A 528 -25.14 -7.39 9.24
N GLY A 529 -24.01 -7.29 9.93
CA GLY A 529 -23.19 -8.45 10.28
C GLY A 529 -23.74 -9.24 11.47
N ARG A 530 -23.12 -10.39 11.72
CA ARG A 530 -23.21 -11.12 13.00
C ARG A 530 -21.83 -11.55 13.48
N ASN A 531 -21.59 -11.43 14.78
CA ASN A 531 -20.35 -11.84 15.46
C ASN A 531 -19.11 -11.17 14.85
N THR A 532 -19.20 -9.91 14.44
CA THR A 532 -18.04 -9.19 13.90
C THR A 532 -17.06 -8.85 15.02
N LYS A 533 -15.75 -9.04 14.77
CA LYS A 533 -14.68 -8.61 15.68
C LYS A 533 -13.99 -7.37 15.10
N VAL A 534 -14.03 -6.26 15.84
CA VAL A 534 -13.32 -5.01 15.53
C VAL A 534 -12.31 -4.75 16.64
N SER A 535 -11.03 -5.05 16.40
CA SER A 535 -10.01 -4.98 17.44
C SER A 535 -8.72 -4.26 17.08
N ASP A 536 -8.09 -3.63 18.07
CA ASP A 536 -6.75 -3.03 17.92
C ASP A 536 -6.62 -2.01 16.75
N ASN A 537 -7.72 -1.42 16.27
CA ASN A 537 -7.68 -0.42 15.21
C ASN A 537 -7.41 0.97 15.78
N THR A 538 -6.80 1.83 14.98
CA THR A 538 -6.66 3.26 15.24
C THR A 538 -7.57 4.03 14.30
N ALA A 539 -8.61 4.69 14.84
CA ALA A 539 -9.59 5.45 14.06
C ALA A 539 -9.60 6.93 14.46
N SER A 540 -9.26 7.84 13.55
CA SER A 540 -9.20 9.28 13.85
C SER A 540 -9.73 10.20 12.76
N ASP A 541 -10.19 11.38 13.16
CA ASP A 541 -10.55 12.46 12.23
C ASP A 541 -11.63 12.06 11.20
N ASN A 542 -12.57 11.20 11.61
CA ASN A 542 -13.76 10.82 10.83
C ASN A 542 -15.03 11.42 11.47
N LEU A 543 -16.17 11.41 10.75
CA LEU A 543 -17.46 11.74 11.39
C LEU A 543 -17.78 10.69 12.46
N TYR A 544 -17.72 9.40 12.12
CA TYR A 544 -17.81 8.27 13.04
C TYR A 544 -16.50 7.51 13.04
N GLY A 545 -15.85 7.31 14.19
CA GLY A 545 -14.61 6.52 14.25
C GLY A 545 -14.87 5.05 13.94
N ILE A 546 -15.69 4.41 14.76
CA ILE A 546 -16.12 3.01 14.59
C ILE A 546 -17.64 2.96 14.73
N TYR A 547 -18.30 2.40 13.72
CA TYR A 547 -19.73 2.19 13.70
C TYR A 547 -20.05 0.73 13.43
N VAL A 548 -20.81 0.12 14.34
CA VAL A 548 -21.14 -1.30 14.30
C VAL A 548 -22.65 -1.50 14.45
N ASN A 549 -23.27 -2.00 13.40
CA ASN A 549 -24.63 -2.50 13.39
C ASN A 549 -24.61 -4.02 13.15
N ASP A 550 -24.30 -4.76 14.22
CA ASP A 550 -24.01 -6.20 14.23
C ASP A 550 -24.60 -6.86 15.49
N ASN A 551 -25.25 -8.02 15.35
CA ASN A 551 -25.65 -8.80 16.53
C ASN A 551 -24.47 -9.64 17.04
N GLY A 552 -24.03 -9.38 18.27
CA GLY A 552 -22.89 -10.06 18.90
C GLY A 552 -21.54 -9.41 18.61
N GLY A 553 -21.52 -8.14 18.19
CA GLY A 553 -20.30 -7.43 17.81
C GLY A 553 -19.32 -7.27 18.98
N GLN A 554 -18.04 -7.58 18.75
CA GLN A 554 -16.95 -7.45 19.70
C GLN A 554 -16.04 -6.30 19.30
N ILE A 555 -16.06 -5.20 20.06
CA ILE A 555 -15.29 -3.98 19.78
C ILE A 555 -14.26 -3.81 20.89
N SER A 556 -13.00 -4.20 20.64
CA SER A 556 -12.00 -4.28 21.72
C SER A 556 -10.60 -3.77 21.42
N GLY A 557 -9.95 -3.09 22.35
CA GLY A 557 -8.54 -2.68 22.19
C GLY A 557 -8.31 -1.55 21.18
N ASN A 558 -9.37 -0.92 20.67
CA ASN A 558 -9.25 0.14 19.67
C ASN A 558 -8.82 1.48 20.29
N THR A 559 -8.11 2.29 19.52
CA THR A 559 -7.77 3.68 19.85
C THR A 559 -8.57 4.61 18.94
N VAL A 560 -9.51 5.39 19.51
CA VAL A 560 -10.48 6.16 18.73
C VAL A 560 -10.51 7.63 19.20
N PHE A 561 -10.10 8.56 18.33
CA PHE A 561 -9.93 9.95 18.73
C PHE A 561 -10.17 11.01 17.65
N ASN A 562 -10.44 12.25 18.05
CA ASN A 562 -10.74 13.38 17.15
C ASN A 562 -11.89 13.12 16.16
N ASN A 563 -12.80 12.19 16.45
CA ASN A 563 -13.99 11.98 15.63
C ASN A 563 -15.16 12.80 16.18
N THR A 564 -16.20 13.04 15.38
CA THR A 564 -17.44 13.60 15.95
C THR A 564 -18.08 12.58 16.90
N PHE A 565 -18.21 11.34 16.43
CA PHE A 565 -18.65 10.20 17.22
C PHE A 565 -17.52 9.17 17.26
N GLY A 566 -17.11 8.72 18.46
CA GLY A 566 -16.04 7.76 18.63
C GLY A 566 -16.49 6.35 18.24
N ILE A 567 -17.02 5.59 19.21
CA ILE A 567 -17.55 4.23 19.00
C ILE A 567 -19.06 4.27 19.07
N CYS A 568 -19.72 3.81 18.01
CA CYS A 568 -21.18 3.72 17.90
C CYS A 568 -21.60 2.27 17.69
N ASN A 569 -22.43 1.76 18.58
CA ASN A 569 -23.06 0.45 18.42
C ASN A 569 -24.57 0.58 18.21
N GLN A 570 -25.13 -0.23 17.31
CA GLN A 570 -26.57 -0.34 17.05
C GLN A 570 -27.12 -1.76 17.19
N GLY A 571 -26.26 -2.76 17.39
CA GLY A 571 -26.71 -4.14 17.52
C GLY A 571 -26.87 -4.60 18.96
N SER A 572 -27.59 -5.72 19.12
CA SER A 572 -27.74 -6.43 20.39
C SER A 572 -26.51 -7.28 20.72
N ASP A 573 -26.38 -7.68 21.99
CA ASP A 573 -25.33 -8.57 22.48
C ASP A 573 -23.90 -8.05 22.25
N ALA A 574 -23.76 -6.74 22.07
CA ALA A 574 -22.48 -6.10 21.79
C ALA A 574 -21.59 -5.99 23.04
N VAL A 575 -20.30 -6.25 22.86
CA VAL A 575 -19.27 -6.09 23.90
C VAL A 575 -18.25 -5.04 23.43
N ILE A 576 -18.19 -3.93 24.15
CA ILE A 576 -17.25 -2.83 23.93
C ILE A 576 -16.24 -2.84 25.07
N SER A 577 -15.02 -3.33 24.84
CA SER A 577 -14.04 -3.50 25.92
C SER A 577 -12.63 -3.00 25.65
N ASP A 578 -11.93 -2.57 26.70
CA ASP A 578 -10.49 -2.29 26.63
C ASP A 578 -10.10 -1.22 25.57
N ASN A 579 -11.04 -0.38 25.14
CA ASN A 579 -10.80 0.67 24.15
C ASN A 579 -10.28 1.95 24.83
N THR A 580 -9.46 2.71 24.10
CA THR A 580 -9.03 4.05 24.47
C THR A 580 -9.72 5.07 23.58
N VAL A 581 -10.62 5.88 24.15
CA VAL A 581 -11.52 6.78 23.40
C VAL A 581 -11.39 8.21 23.92
N TYR A 582 -10.89 9.13 23.09
CA TYR A 582 -10.63 10.50 23.55
C TYR A 582 -10.77 11.61 22.50
N LYS A 583 -11.01 12.85 22.95
CA LYS A 583 -11.15 14.03 22.05
C LYS A 583 -12.26 13.89 20.99
N ASN A 584 -13.30 13.09 21.27
CA ASN A 584 -14.47 13.00 20.40
C ASN A 584 -15.60 13.89 20.95
N SER A 585 -16.57 14.29 20.13
CA SER A 585 -17.77 14.95 20.70
C SER A 585 -18.58 13.95 21.53
N LEU A 586 -18.79 12.75 21.00
CA LEU A 586 -19.36 11.60 21.73
C LEU A 586 -18.31 10.49 21.77
N GLY A 587 -17.96 9.99 22.95
CA GLY A 587 -16.96 8.93 23.11
C GLY A 587 -17.49 7.57 22.68
N ILE A 588 -18.29 6.93 23.54
CA ILE A 588 -18.94 5.64 23.26
C ILE A 588 -20.46 5.88 23.31
N GLN A 589 -21.20 5.44 22.30
CA GLN A 589 -22.65 5.51 22.30
C GLN A 589 -23.31 4.23 21.79
N ASN A 590 -24.51 3.97 22.29
CA ASN A 590 -25.44 3.04 21.68
C ASN A 590 -26.62 3.81 21.07
N LEU A 591 -27.02 3.45 19.85
CA LEU A 591 -28.18 4.01 19.14
C LEU A 591 -29.26 2.94 18.99
N ASN A 592 -30.53 3.32 19.11
CA ASN A 592 -31.69 2.43 18.92
C ASN A 592 -32.33 2.70 17.55
N ASN A 593 -32.37 1.70 16.66
CA ASN A 593 -32.92 1.81 15.29
C ASN A 593 -33.95 0.70 15.00
N GLU A 594 -35.09 0.73 15.71
CA GLU A 594 -36.29 -0.12 15.51
C GLU A 594 -36.23 -1.58 15.97
N ILE A 595 -35.04 -2.16 16.18
CA ILE A 595 -34.88 -3.43 16.91
C ILE A 595 -34.48 -3.08 18.33
N GLU A 596 -35.23 -3.55 19.33
CA GLU A 596 -34.90 -3.37 20.75
C GLU A 596 -33.47 -3.91 20.99
N SER A 597 -32.49 -3.00 21.08
CA SER A 597 -31.11 -3.35 21.45
C SER A 597 -31.13 -3.87 22.88
N GLU A 598 -30.49 -5.02 23.10
CA GLU A 598 -30.42 -5.68 24.41
C GLU A 598 -28.99 -6.15 24.69
N ASN A 599 -28.68 -6.39 25.96
CA ASN A 599 -27.44 -7.02 26.43
C ASN A 599 -26.16 -6.29 26.02
N LEU A 600 -26.17 -4.96 26.12
CA LEU A 600 -24.99 -4.14 25.88
C LEU A 600 -24.00 -4.22 27.05
N THR A 601 -22.75 -4.62 26.78
CA THR A 601 -21.65 -4.58 27.76
C THR A 601 -20.59 -3.57 27.35
N ILE A 602 -20.30 -2.60 28.23
CA ILE A 602 -19.23 -1.61 28.10
C ILE A 602 -18.28 -1.81 29.29
N GLN A 603 -17.06 -2.30 29.05
CA GLN A 603 -16.15 -2.62 30.15
C GLN A 603 -14.68 -2.27 29.92
N ASN A 604 -13.97 -1.93 30.99
CA ASN A 604 -12.51 -1.69 30.95
C ASN A 604 -12.05 -0.62 29.95
N ASN A 605 -12.93 0.27 29.49
CA ASN A 605 -12.57 1.32 28.54
C ASN A 605 -11.94 2.51 29.27
N LYS A 606 -10.98 3.18 28.61
CA LYS A 606 -10.44 4.48 29.02
C LYS A 606 -11.07 5.57 28.16
N VAL A 607 -11.96 6.37 28.74
CA VAL A 607 -12.78 7.36 28.02
C VAL A 607 -12.52 8.76 28.58
N SER A 608 -11.94 9.65 27.77
CA SER A 608 -11.52 10.97 28.28
C SER A 608 -11.52 12.10 27.28
N GLN A 609 -11.62 13.35 27.74
CA GLN A 609 -11.56 14.53 26.88
C GLN A 609 -12.67 14.56 25.80
N ASN A 610 -13.80 13.90 26.03
CA ASN A 610 -14.97 13.98 25.18
C ASN A 610 -16.00 14.98 25.75
N ILE A 611 -16.92 15.49 24.93
CA ILE A 611 -18.05 16.27 25.45
C ILE A 611 -18.95 15.32 26.26
N TYR A 612 -19.34 14.20 25.66
CA TYR A 612 -20.03 13.10 26.33
C TYR A 612 -19.14 11.86 26.30
N GLY A 613 -18.81 11.31 27.47
CA GLY A 613 -17.95 10.14 27.60
C GLY A 613 -18.62 8.87 27.09
N VAL A 614 -19.59 8.36 27.86
CA VAL A 614 -20.39 7.18 27.51
C VAL A 614 -21.86 7.56 27.48
N ALA A 615 -22.55 7.33 26.36
CA ALA A 615 -23.98 7.55 26.21
C ALA A 615 -24.73 6.22 26.18
N VAL A 616 -25.74 6.08 27.05
CA VAL A 616 -26.64 4.92 27.11
C VAL A 616 -28.09 5.37 27.04
N ILE A 617 -28.93 4.61 26.35
CA ILE A 617 -30.35 4.92 26.16
C ILE A 617 -31.19 4.23 27.23
N ASP A 618 -32.10 4.95 27.89
CA ASP A 618 -32.90 4.46 29.03
C ASP A 618 -34.00 3.43 28.69
N SER A 619 -34.06 2.96 27.44
CA SER A 619 -34.95 1.89 26.98
C SER A 619 -34.25 0.52 26.86
N ILE A 620 -32.92 0.49 26.84
CA ILE A 620 -32.12 -0.73 26.60
C ILE A 620 -32.22 -1.69 27.80
N GLN A 621 -32.42 -2.98 27.52
CA GLN A 621 -32.44 -4.03 28.54
C GLN A 621 -31.04 -4.58 28.81
N SER A 622 -30.78 -4.98 30.06
CA SER A 622 -29.56 -5.70 30.45
C SER A 622 -28.25 -4.95 30.15
N VAL A 623 -28.24 -3.62 30.30
CA VAL A 623 -27.01 -2.83 30.14
C VAL A 623 -26.01 -3.18 31.25
N ARG A 624 -24.72 -3.34 30.91
CA ARG A 624 -23.64 -3.49 31.88
C ARG A 624 -22.51 -2.52 31.57
N VAL A 625 -22.29 -1.54 32.45
CA VAL A 625 -21.17 -0.59 32.35
C VAL A 625 -20.26 -0.80 33.56
N THR A 626 -19.11 -1.44 33.37
CA THR A 626 -18.23 -1.86 34.50
C THR A 626 -16.74 -1.76 34.24
N GLY A 627 -15.94 -1.38 35.24
CA GLY A 627 -14.48 -1.35 35.12
C GLY A 627 -13.95 -0.22 34.24
N ASN A 628 -14.79 0.74 33.83
CA ASN A 628 -14.37 1.81 32.93
C ASN A 628 -13.71 2.96 33.70
N THR A 629 -12.70 3.56 33.10
CA THR A 629 -12.09 4.81 33.56
C THR A 629 -12.61 5.97 32.70
N ILE A 630 -13.63 6.66 33.19
CA ILE A 630 -14.32 7.75 32.49
C ILE A 630 -13.99 9.06 33.18
N TRP A 631 -13.05 9.83 32.61
CA TRP A 631 -12.47 10.98 33.29
C TRP A 631 -12.21 12.15 32.34
N ASN A 632 -12.25 13.37 32.86
CA ASN A 632 -12.03 14.59 32.09
C ASN A 632 -12.93 14.76 30.86
N ASN A 633 -14.15 14.23 30.92
CA ASN A 633 -15.22 14.57 29.98
C ASN A 633 -16.09 15.70 30.57
N ASP A 634 -16.87 16.38 29.74
CA ASP A 634 -17.85 17.35 30.25
C ASP A 634 -19.02 16.64 30.93
N VAL A 635 -19.49 15.55 30.33
CA VAL A 635 -20.38 14.58 30.96
C VAL A 635 -19.73 13.20 30.90
N GLY A 636 -19.63 12.51 32.03
CA GLY A 636 -19.11 11.15 32.12
C GLY A 636 -20.04 10.15 31.46
N ILE A 637 -21.20 9.94 32.06
CA ILE A 637 -22.27 9.09 31.53
C ILE A 637 -23.47 9.97 31.16
N TYR A 638 -23.87 9.95 29.90
CA TYR A 638 -25.08 10.61 29.40
C TYR A 638 -26.21 9.59 29.28
N ILE A 639 -27.34 9.83 29.94
CA ILE A 639 -28.54 8.98 29.85
C ILE A 639 -29.55 9.62 28.89
N SER A 640 -29.78 8.97 27.75
CA SER A 640 -30.71 9.44 26.71
C SER A 640 -32.12 8.92 26.94
N ASN A 641 -33.13 9.76 26.73
CA ASN A 641 -34.54 9.37 26.86
C ASN A 641 -35.09 8.67 25.61
N ASP A 642 -35.64 7.47 25.78
CA ASP A 642 -36.40 6.72 24.78
C ASP A 642 -37.57 5.94 25.41
N GLY A 643 -38.27 6.57 26.36
CA GLY A 643 -39.47 5.99 26.96
C GLY A 643 -39.24 5.18 28.24
N GLY A 644 -38.00 5.08 28.73
CA GLY A 644 -37.70 4.76 30.14
C GLY A 644 -38.06 3.37 30.64
N GLY A 645 -38.00 2.34 29.78
CA GLY A 645 -38.32 0.94 30.12
C GLY A 645 -37.11 0.03 30.36
N GLY A 646 -35.89 0.56 30.27
CA GLY A 646 -34.63 -0.17 30.33
C GLY A 646 -34.31 -0.77 31.70
N ASN A 647 -33.22 -1.53 31.76
CA ASN A 647 -32.59 -1.93 33.01
C ASN A 647 -31.11 -2.27 32.81
N GLY A 648 -30.36 -2.36 33.92
CA GLY A 648 -28.96 -2.73 33.86
C GLY A 648 -28.18 -2.40 35.12
N LEU A 649 -26.88 -2.66 35.08
CA LEU A 649 -25.95 -2.45 36.18
C LEU A 649 -24.79 -1.54 35.74
N ILE A 650 -24.63 -0.42 36.44
CA ILE A 650 -23.53 0.52 36.25
C ILE A 650 -22.73 0.56 37.56
N VAL A 651 -21.64 -0.20 37.62
CA VAL A 651 -20.83 -0.37 38.85
C VAL A 651 -19.35 -0.49 38.55
N ASP A 652 -18.50 -0.26 39.54
CA ASP A 652 -17.05 -0.42 39.45
C ASP A 652 -16.40 0.43 38.37
N ASN A 653 -16.94 1.64 38.14
CA ASN A 653 -16.35 2.62 37.22
C ASN A 653 -15.66 3.74 38.01
N TYR A 654 -14.58 4.29 37.45
CA TYR A 654 -14.01 5.55 37.91
C TYR A 654 -14.65 6.70 37.14
N LEU A 655 -15.36 7.58 37.85
CA LEU A 655 -16.09 8.71 37.28
C LEU A 655 -15.47 10.03 37.76
N GLY A 656 -14.64 10.67 36.92
CA GLY A 656 -13.91 11.90 37.25
C GLY A 656 -14.15 13.01 36.22
N ASN A 657 -15.38 13.47 36.07
CA ASN A 657 -15.81 14.37 34.99
C ASN A 657 -16.29 15.73 35.52
N THR A 658 -16.64 16.68 34.64
CA THR A 658 -17.31 17.93 35.07
C THR A 658 -18.66 17.61 35.70
N LYS A 659 -19.44 16.76 35.01
CA LYS A 659 -20.62 16.08 35.54
C LYS A 659 -20.45 14.59 35.35
N ASN A 660 -20.59 13.78 36.39
CA ASN A 660 -20.41 12.33 36.26
C ASN A 660 -21.60 11.66 35.57
N VAL A 661 -22.81 12.14 35.82
CA VAL A 661 -24.05 11.67 35.18
C VAL A 661 -24.88 12.89 34.80
N ASP A 662 -25.39 12.93 33.58
CA ASP A 662 -26.35 13.93 33.09
C ASP A 662 -27.22 13.31 31.98
N GLY A 663 -28.20 14.05 31.47
CA GLY A 663 -29.01 13.63 30.32
C GLY A 663 -30.49 13.96 30.48
N ASP A 664 -31.27 13.60 29.46
CA ASP A 664 -32.72 13.81 29.41
C ASP A 664 -33.53 12.54 29.75
N GLY A 665 -32.87 11.39 29.86
CA GLY A 665 -33.46 10.11 30.27
C GLY A 665 -33.50 9.89 31.77
N ASN A 666 -34.09 8.76 32.17
CA ASN A 666 -34.26 8.38 33.57
C ASN A 666 -33.08 7.53 34.08
N PRO A 667 -32.14 8.06 34.88
CA PRO A 667 -31.04 7.27 35.44
C PRO A 667 -31.51 6.20 36.45
N GLY A 668 -32.74 6.31 36.96
CA GLY A 668 -33.34 5.38 37.92
C GLY A 668 -33.77 4.03 37.33
N VAL A 669 -33.64 3.84 36.01
CA VAL A 669 -33.85 2.53 35.38
C VAL A 669 -32.65 1.59 35.61
N TYR A 670 -31.48 2.14 35.97
CA TYR A 670 -30.25 1.37 36.19
C TYR A 670 -29.92 1.22 37.67
N ASP A 671 -29.36 0.07 38.05
CA ASP A 671 -28.77 -0.15 39.36
C ASP A 671 -27.34 0.42 39.39
N TRP A 672 -27.08 1.32 40.32
CA TRP A 672 -25.77 2.00 40.48
C TRP A 672 -24.87 1.35 41.55
N SER A 673 -25.32 0.23 42.11
CA SER A 673 -24.62 -0.52 43.15
C SER A 673 -25.05 -1.99 43.12
N GLN A 674 -24.13 -2.90 43.44
CA GLN A 674 -24.45 -4.31 43.69
C GLN A 674 -24.16 -4.69 45.14
N THR A 675 -24.59 -5.88 45.55
CA THR A 675 -24.13 -6.46 46.83
C THR A 675 -22.61 -6.57 46.78
N PRO A 676 -21.87 -5.94 47.72
CA PRO A 676 -20.42 -6.01 47.72
C PRO A 676 -19.92 -7.45 47.70
N SER A 677 -19.04 -7.75 46.76
CA SER A 677 -18.47 -9.09 46.57
C SER A 677 -16.94 -9.03 46.50
N PRO A 678 -16.22 -10.06 46.99
CA PRO A 678 -14.76 -10.08 46.92
C PRO A 678 -14.24 -9.97 45.48
N GLY A 679 -13.29 -9.07 45.24
CA GLY A 679 -12.69 -8.83 43.93
C GLY A 679 -11.99 -7.47 43.90
N LYS A 680 -10.85 -7.37 43.19
CA LYS A 680 -10.13 -6.10 43.06
C LYS A 680 -10.99 -5.12 42.25
N ASN A 681 -11.35 -4.00 42.86
CA ASN A 681 -12.14 -2.94 42.22
C ASN A 681 -11.27 -1.94 41.47
N ILE A 682 -11.91 -1.01 40.74
CA ILE A 682 -11.27 -0.03 39.84
C ILE A 682 -10.28 0.91 40.55
N VAL A 683 -10.41 1.10 41.86
CA VAL A 683 -9.48 1.89 42.69
C VAL A 683 -8.55 1.04 43.57
N GLY A 684 -8.45 -0.26 43.27
CA GLY A 684 -7.52 -1.20 43.90
C GLY A 684 -7.98 -1.79 45.23
N GLY A 685 -9.20 -1.48 45.69
CA GLY A 685 -9.80 -2.06 46.90
C GLY A 685 -10.25 -3.52 46.72
N PRO A 686 -10.49 -4.26 47.81
CA PRO A 686 -10.69 -5.71 47.77
C PRO A 686 -12.11 -6.19 47.46
N ASN A 687 -13.08 -5.29 47.29
CA ASN A 687 -14.47 -5.64 46.97
C ASN A 687 -15.03 -4.81 45.81
N VAL A 688 -15.74 -5.47 44.90
CA VAL A 688 -16.52 -4.85 43.81
C VAL A 688 -17.92 -4.51 44.34
N ALA A 689 -18.28 -3.23 44.30
CA ALA A 689 -19.51 -2.69 44.91
C ALA A 689 -20.19 -1.65 43.99
N GLY A 690 -20.22 -0.37 44.36
CA GLY A 690 -20.72 0.75 43.54
C GLY A 690 -19.66 1.35 42.63
N ASN A 691 -19.74 2.66 42.36
CA ASN A 691 -18.79 3.41 41.53
C ASN A 691 -17.89 4.31 42.38
N PHE A 692 -16.75 4.73 41.80
CA PHE A 692 -15.88 5.75 42.39
C PHE A 692 -16.22 7.13 41.83
N TRP A 693 -16.80 7.99 42.68
CA TRP A 693 -17.32 9.32 42.33
C TRP A 693 -16.29 10.43 42.60
N SER A 694 -15.46 10.71 41.60
CA SER A 694 -14.46 11.78 41.58
C SER A 694 -14.96 13.02 40.81
N ASN A 695 -14.07 13.93 40.44
CA ASN A 695 -14.28 15.06 39.53
C ASN A 695 -12.98 15.38 38.75
N LYS A 696 -12.99 16.36 37.85
CA LYS A 696 -11.79 16.74 37.05
C LYS A 696 -10.55 17.07 37.89
N THR A 697 -10.72 17.51 39.13
CA THR A 697 -9.62 17.94 40.01
C THR A 697 -9.26 16.91 41.09
N GLY A 698 -9.85 15.71 41.07
CA GLY A 698 -9.58 14.68 42.08
C GLY A 698 -10.09 15.03 43.48
N THR A 699 -11.15 15.84 43.57
CA THR A 699 -11.76 16.30 44.83
C THR A 699 -13.25 15.94 44.91
N GLY A 700 -13.67 14.89 44.21
CA GLY A 700 -15.06 14.47 44.18
C GLY A 700 -15.54 13.88 45.50
N TRP A 701 -16.77 13.37 45.50
CA TRP A 701 -17.37 12.83 46.72
C TRP A 701 -16.54 11.70 47.33
N SER A 702 -16.08 10.76 46.49
CA SER A 702 -15.31 9.59 46.92
C SER A 702 -13.89 9.95 47.33
N ASP A 703 -13.29 10.97 46.72
CA ASP A 703 -11.95 11.47 47.09
C ASP A 703 -11.93 12.06 48.50
N ASN A 704 -13.07 12.62 48.95
CA ASN A 704 -13.22 13.22 50.28
C ASN A 704 -13.70 12.23 51.36
N GLN A 705 -14.00 10.98 51.00
CA GLN A 705 -14.39 9.97 51.99
C GLN A 705 -13.16 9.38 52.69
N PRO A 706 -13.27 9.04 53.99
CA PRO A 706 -12.22 8.30 54.67
C PRO A 706 -12.06 6.91 54.02
N GLY A 707 -10.84 6.61 53.61
CA GLY A 707 -10.52 5.28 53.11
C GLY A 707 -10.69 4.21 54.18
N ASN A 708 -11.13 3.01 53.77
CA ASN A 708 -11.37 1.90 54.69
C ASN A 708 -10.88 0.56 54.11
N SER A 709 -10.77 -0.47 54.97
CA SER A 709 -10.26 -1.78 54.56
C SER A 709 -11.19 -2.56 53.64
N THR A 710 -12.47 -2.16 53.55
CA THR A 710 -13.44 -2.81 52.66
C THR A 710 -13.40 -2.25 51.24
N GLY A 711 -12.89 -1.03 51.03
CA GLY A 711 -12.79 -0.39 49.71
C GLY A 711 -14.11 0.19 49.19
N TYR A 712 -15.15 0.26 50.02
CA TYR A 712 -16.47 0.86 49.71
C TYR A 712 -17.09 1.48 50.97
N SER A 713 -17.99 2.44 50.80
CA SER A 713 -18.74 3.09 51.87
C SER A 713 -20.16 2.53 51.98
N THR A 714 -20.72 2.51 53.19
CA THR A 714 -22.15 2.24 53.41
C THR A 714 -22.99 3.51 53.46
N THR A 715 -22.36 4.68 53.33
CA THR A 715 -23.06 5.96 53.15
C THR A 715 -23.39 6.12 51.66
N PRO A 716 -24.68 6.18 51.28
CA PRO A 716 -25.07 6.29 49.88
C PRO A 716 -24.62 7.60 49.24
N TYR A 717 -24.33 7.56 47.95
CA TYR A 717 -24.13 8.73 47.10
C TYR A 717 -25.39 8.98 46.26
N GLU A 718 -26.01 10.14 46.41
CA GLU A 718 -27.17 10.55 45.62
C GLU A 718 -26.69 11.20 44.32
N LEU A 719 -26.91 10.54 43.18
CA LEU A 719 -26.53 11.08 41.87
C LEU A 719 -27.64 11.94 41.25
N SER A 720 -28.91 11.62 41.54
CA SER A 720 -30.08 12.42 41.18
C SER A 720 -31.17 12.19 42.23
N THR A 721 -32.20 13.04 42.23
CA THR A 721 -33.28 12.98 43.23
C THR A 721 -33.88 11.58 43.34
N GLY A 722 -33.62 10.89 44.46
CA GLY A 722 -34.14 9.55 44.72
C GLY A 722 -33.40 8.40 44.03
N VAL A 723 -32.27 8.65 43.35
CA VAL A 723 -31.42 7.63 42.72
C VAL A 723 -30.05 7.62 43.40
N TYR A 724 -29.69 6.46 43.94
CA TYR A 724 -28.53 6.31 44.81
C TYR A 724 -27.59 5.20 44.34
N ASP A 725 -26.30 5.46 44.44
CA ASP A 725 -25.30 4.40 44.63
C ASP A 725 -25.25 4.09 46.14
N ASN A 726 -25.68 2.89 46.54
CA ASN A 726 -25.77 2.51 47.95
C ASN A 726 -24.47 1.95 48.51
N ALA A 727 -23.46 1.71 47.67
CA ALA A 727 -22.17 1.15 48.09
C ALA A 727 -21.00 1.80 47.33
N PRO A 728 -20.89 3.14 47.31
CA PRO A 728 -19.90 3.83 46.49
C PRO A 728 -18.48 3.47 46.93
N LEU A 729 -17.57 3.39 45.97
CA LEU A 729 -16.18 3.00 46.20
C LEU A 729 -15.41 4.12 46.89
N VAL A 730 -14.50 3.73 47.77
CA VAL A 730 -13.57 4.65 48.45
C VAL A 730 -12.17 4.03 48.43
N ARG A 731 -11.14 4.87 48.52
CA ARG A 731 -9.75 4.39 48.53
C ARG A 731 -9.52 3.47 49.73
N THR A 732 -8.64 2.48 49.60
CA THR A 732 -8.12 1.78 50.77
C THR A 732 -7.03 2.63 51.43
N PRO A 733 -6.88 2.60 52.76
CA PRO A 733 -5.73 3.22 53.42
C PRO A 733 -4.46 2.65 52.79
N SER A 734 -3.58 3.52 52.29
CA SER A 734 -2.25 3.07 51.87
C SER A 734 -1.59 2.34 53.05
N PRO A 735 -0.89 1.21 52.82
CA PRO A 735 -0.10 0.61 53.88
C PRO A 735 0.83 1.69 54.42
N THR A 736 0.73 1.96 55.72
CA THR A 736 1.62 2.93 56.38
C THR A 736 3.05 2.54 56.01
N PRO A 737 3.88 3.44 55.46
CA PRO A 737 5.27 3.11 55.20
C PRO A 737 5.89 2.71 56.53
N THR A 738 6.23 1.43 56.66
CA THR A 738 7.02 0.96 57.79
C THR A 738 8.30 1.77 57.81
N SER A 739 8.54 2.47 58.91
CA SER A 739 9.68 3.35 59.15
C SER A 739 10.97 2.76 58.58
N LYS A 740 11.46 3.37 57.49
CA LYS A 740 12.80 3.14 56.95
C LYS A 740 13.83 3.40 58.07
N PRO A 741 14.86 2.55 58.25
CA PRO A 741 15.87 2.73 59.28
C PRO A 741 16.65 4.04 59.05
N SER A 742 17.01 4.70 60.16
CA SER A 742 17.80 5.94 60.19
C SER A 742 19.14 5.82 59.46
N PRO A 743 19.64 6.91 58.85
CA PRO A 743 20.86 6.91 58.07
C PRO A 743 22.11 6.75 58.96
N VAL A 744 22.97 5.80 58.62
CA VAL A 744 24.34 5.74 59.13
C VAL A 744 25.20 6.69 58.28
N PRO A 745 26.13 7.47 58.87
CA PRO A 745 26.94 8.43 58.13
C PRO A 745 27.88 7.73 57.13
N ILE A 746 27.92 8.25 55.91
CA ILE A 746 28.88 7.86 54.87
C ILE A 746 30.24 8.47 55.23
N ASN A 747 31.24 7.60 55.47
CA ASN A 747 32.65 7.96 55.32
C ASN A 747 33.18 7.27 54.06
N ASP A 748 33.58 8.12 53.11
CA ASP A 748 34.67 8.06 52.13
C ASP A 748 34.94 6.76 51.31
N PRO A 749 35.18 6.89 49.98
CA PRO A 749 35.13 5.81 49.01
C PRO A 749 36.48 5.10 48.90
N SER A 750 36.48 3.79 49.06
CA SER A 750 37.51 2.96 48.42
C SER A 750 37.03 1.53 48.21
N ASN A 751 37.01 1.18 46.93
CA ASN A 751 37.08 -0.16 46.36
C ASN A 751 35.75 -0.97 46.25
N PRO A 752 35.39 -1.45 45.04
CA PRO A 752 34.18 -2.20 44.79
C PRO A 752 34.42 -3.69 45.07
N SER A 753 33.44 -4.33 45.70
CA SER A 753 33.37 -5.78 45.80
C SER A 753 31.92 -6.23 45.77
N GLU A 754 31.48 -6.70 44.60
CA GLU A 754 30.45 -7.74 44.42
C GLU A 754 30.91 -9.07 45.11
N PRO A 755 30.06 -10.09 45.41
CA PRO A 755 28.87 -10.62 44.68
C PRO A 755 27.66 -11.00 45.62
N SER A 756 26.49 -11.51 45.22
CA SER A 756 26.22 -12.69 44.38
C SER A 756 24.82 -12.76 43.73
N SER A 757 24.89 -13.21 42.48
CA SER A 757 23.91 -13.74 41.53
C SER A 757 23.07 -14.96 41.95
N SER A 758 21.85 -15.03 41.43
CA SER A 758 21.26 -16.20 40.74
C SER A 758 19.95 -15.73 40.08
N LEU A 759 19.65 -15.85 38.78
CA LEU A 759 20.10 -16.73 37.71
C LEU A 759 20.15 -15.90 36.40
N ARG A 760 21.31 -15.84 35.74
CA ARG A 760 21.41 -15.59 34.30
C ARG A 760 21.89 -16.88 33.65
N ASP A 761 21.17 -17.32 32.64
CA ASP A 761 21.72 -18.16 31.59
C ASP A 761 22.51 -17.26 30.64
N THR A 762 23.66 -17.76 30.20
CA THR A 762 24.76 -17.03 29.59
C THR A 762 24.81 -17.31 28.09
N SER A 763 24.87 -16.26 27.27
CA SER A 763 25.94 -16.11 26.29
C SER A 763 25.87 -14.74 25.61
N LEU A 764 26.96 -13.98 25.70
CA LEU A 764 27.63 -13.19 24.65
C LEU A 764 28.38 -12.05 25.34
N ASP A 765 29.60 -12.37 25.78
CA ASP A 765 30.65 -11.38 25.97
C ASP A 765 31.21 -11.06 24.58
N ASP A 766 30.70 -9.98 23.99
CA ASP A 766 31.44 -9.16 23.03
C ASP A 766 31.39 -7.71 23.56
N PRO A 767 32.46 -6.92 23.42
CA PRO A 767 32.41 -5.51 23.80
C PRO A 767 31.32 -4.83 22.96
N LEU A 768 30.40 -4.11 23.62
CA LEU A 768 29.41 -3.30 22.92
C LEU A 768 30.15 -2.38 21.93
N PRO A 769 29.81 -2.41 20.63
CA PRO A 769 30.30 -1.41 19.71
C PRO A 769 29.78 -0.03 20.17
N ASP A 770 30.63 1.00 20.07
CA ASP A 770 30.40 2.39 20.54
C ASP A 770 29.23 3.13 19.87
N SER A 771 28.32 2.43 19.19
CA SER A 771 27.04 2.96 18.71
C SER A 771 26.10 1.78 18.46
N PRO A 772 25.00 1.61 19.22
CA PRO A 772 24.03 0.57 18.91
C PRO A 772 23.42 0.85 17.52
N LEU A 773 23.15 -0.21 16.75
CA LEU A 773 22.53 -0.14 15.42
C LEU A 773 21.24 0.71 15.43
N TYR A 774 20.55 0.74 16.56
CA TYR A 774 19.42 1.62 16.87
C TYR A 774 19.75 2.51 18.06
N SER A 775 19.67 3.83 17.89
CA SER A 775 19.95 4.79 18.97
C SER A 775 18.98 5.97 18.86
N LEU A 776 18.30 6.29 19.97
CA LEU A 776 17.47 7.48 20.09
C LEU A 776 18.13 8.44 21.05
N LYS A 777 18.20 9.71 20.65
CA LYS A 777 18.72 10.79 21.47
C LYS A 777 17.63 11.80 21.77
N VAL A 778 17.57 12.25 23.03
CA VAL A 778 16.63 13.29 23.45
C VAL A 778 17.03 14.62 22.79
N VAL A 779 16.12 15.17 21.99
CA VAL A 779 16.26 16.48 21.34
C VAL A 779 15.73 17.56 22.26
N SER A 780 14.52 17.36 22.80
CA SER A 780 13.90 18.32 23.71
C SER A 780 12.93 17.64 24.66
N VAL A 781 12.76 18.24 25.83
CA VAL A 781 11.65 17.96 26.75
C VAL A 781 11.08 19.30 27.19
N THR A 782 9.78 19.51 26.99
CA THR A 782 9.11 20.77 27.34
C THR A 782 7.81 20.51 28.10
N LEU A 783 7.45 21.45 28.97
CA LEU A 783 6.16 21.50 29.64
C LEU A 783 5.38 22.70 29.10
N SER A 784 4.04 22.62 29.12
CA SER A 784 3.19 23.76 28.79
C SER A 784 3.48 24.97 29.69
N GLU A 785 3.38 26.19 29.14
CA GLU A 785 3.77 27.45 29.81
C GLU A 785 2.98 27.75 31.09
N ASP A 786 1.86 27.06 31.32
CA ASP A 786 0.98 27.17 32.47
C ASP A 786 1.27 26.15 33.59
N ALA A 787 2.37 25.39 33.50
CA ALA A 787 2.74 24.40 34.50
C ALA A 787 2.95 25.02 35.89
N THR A 788 2.16 24.60 36.87
CA THR A 788 2.25 25.04 38.27
C THR A 788 2.22 23.84 39.22
N PRO A 789 2.76 23.94 40.45
CA PRO A 789 2.79 22.81 41.39
C PRO A 789 1.39 22.27 41.68
N GLY A 790 1.19 20.97 41.48
CA GLY A 790 -0.11 20.28 41.64
C GLY A 790 -1.04 20.35 40.43
N SER A 791 -0.68 21.06 39.35
CA SER A 791 -1.47 21.07 38.11
C SER A 791 -1.08 19.90 37.20
N SER A 792 -2.00 19.54 36.30
CA SER A 792 -1.68 18.68 35.16
C SER A 792 -1.17 19.57 34.03
N ALA A 793 0.06 19.33 33.55
CA ALA A 793 0.67 20.07 32.44
C ALA A 793 0.92 19.13 31.26
N ASN A 794 0.89 19.65 30.03
CA ASN A 794 1.26 18.85 28.86
C ASN A 794 2.78 18.73 28.79
N LEU A 795 3.27 17.50 28.72
CA LEU A 795 4.67 17.14 28.53
C LEU A 795 4.87 16.74 27.08
N PHE A 796 5.84 17.36 26.42
CA PHE A 796 6.31 16.99 25.09
C PHE A 796 7.74 16.48 25.20
N ILE A 797 7.98 15.29 24.66
CA ILE A 797 9.33 14.70 24.53
C ILE A 797 9.58 14.51 23.05
N THR A 798 10.72 14.98 22.57
CA THR A 798 11.13 14.80 21.17
C THR A 798 12.44 14.04 21.13
N LEU A 799 12.48 12.94 20.38
CA LEU A 799 13.65 12.10 20.19
C LEU A 799 14.06 12.09 18.71
N GLU A 800 15.36 12.14 18.44
CA GLU A 800 15.92 11.94 17.10
C GLU A 800 16.54 10.54 17.02
N ASN A 801 16.38 9.87 15.88
CA ASN A 801 17.18 8.68 15.59
C ASN A 801 18.59 9.12 15.22
N ASN A 802 19.57 8.79 16.06
CA ASN A 802 20.99 8.98 15.80
C ASN A 802 21.74 7.66 15.61
N GLY A 803 21.01 6.54 15.47
CA GLY A 803 21.55 5.22 15.14
C GLY A 803 21.92 5.08 13.66
N GLN A 804 22.69 4.05 13.34
CA GLN A 804 23.13 3.75 11.97
C GLN A 804 22.02 3.18 11.07
N ILE A 805 20.92 2.68 11.68
CA ILE A 805 19.82 2.03 10.98
C ILE A 805 18.49 2.70 11.35
N SER A 806 17.69 3.04 10.34
CA SER A 806 16.30 3.45 10.55
C SER A 806 15.44 2.25 10.94
N PRO A 807 14.54 2.39 11.93
CA PRO A 807 13.64 1.29 12.27
C PRO A 807 12.79 0.88 11.05
N PRO A 808 12.40 -0.40 10.92
CA PRO A 808 11.54 -0.85 9.83
C PRO A 808 10.24 -0.04 9.77
N ALA A 809 9.73 0.24 8.56
CA ALA A 809 8.59 1.15 8.31
C ALA A 809 7.28 0.81 9.07
N LYS A 810 7.12 -0.41 9.59
CA LYS A 810 5.96 -0.88 10.37
C LYS A 810 6.17 -0.85 11.90
N SER A 811 7.31 -0.34 12.38
CA SER A 811 7.68 -0.40 13.79
C SER A 811 7.14 0.78 14.58
N ILE A 812 6.58 0.52 15.76
CA ILE A 812 6.07 1.58 16.65
C ILE A 812 7.07 1.79 17.78
N ILE A 813 7.45 3.04 18.05
CA ILE A 813 8.29 3.38 19.21
C ILE A 813 7.40 3.72 20.39
N ARG A 814 7.75 3.19 21.56
CA ARG A 814 7.07 3.51 22.82
C ARG A 814 8.07 3.81 23.93
N LEU A 815 7.71 4.66 24.87
CA LEU A 815 8.47 4.89 26.10
C LEU A 815 7.84 4.08 27.23
N ILE A 816 8.56 3.08 27.74
CA ILE A 816 8.14 2.28 28.90
C ILE A 816 8.69 2.92 30.18
N PRO A 817 7.87 3.10 31.23
CA PRO A 817 8.35 3.56 32.53
C PRO A 817 9.40 2.65 33.19
N GLU A 818 10.45 3.23 33.76
CA GLU A 818 11.54 2.49 34.44
C GLU A 818 11.73 2.87 35.91
N ASN A 819 11.04 3.92 36.39
CA ASN A 819 11.05 4.30 37.79
C ASN A 819 9.64 4.60 38.32
N ASP A 820 9.50 4.65 39.64
CA ASP A 820 8.19 4.81 40.31
C ASP A 820 7.43 6.06 39.86
N LEU A 821 8.14 7.16 39.55
CA LEU A 821 7.53 8.39 39.07
C LEU A 821 7.04 8.28 37.61
N ALA A 822 7.79 7.63 36.73
CA ALA A 822 7.36 7.37 35.36
C ALA A 822 6.21 6.36 35.31
N ASN A 823 6.14 5.40 36.24
CA ASN A 823 5.09 4.37 36.29
C ASN A 823 3.69 4.98 36.37
N GLU A 824 3.55 6.11 37.06
CA GLU A 824 2.28 6.84 37.17
C GLU A 824 1.87 7.55 35.86
N VAL A 825 2.83 7.85 34.98
CA VAL A 825 2.61 8.46 33.66
C VAL A 825 2.17 7.41 32.64
N GLY A 826 2.69 6.18 32.76
CA GLY A 826 2.36 5.06 31.89
C GLY A 826 3.18 4.99 30.60
N GLU A 827 2.86 4.00 29.76
CA GLU A 827 3.55 3.78 28.48
C GLU A 827 3.13 4.84 27.46
N LEU A 828 4.10 5.56 26.89
CA LEU A 828 3.83 6.65 25.94
C LEU A 828 4.04 6.18 24.49
N PRO A 829 3.03 6.30 23.61
CA PRO A 829 3.22 6.09 22.19
C PRO A 829 3.99 7.26 21.56
N GLY A 830 4.86 6.96 20.60
CA GLY A 830 5.58 7.97 19.82
C GLY A 830 5.02 8.09 18.41
N ASP A 831 4.80 9.33 17.99
CA ASP A 831 4.42 9.69 16.63
C ASP A 831 5.67 10.18 15.87
N LEU A 832 5.79 9.85 14.58
CA LEU A 832 6.90 10.33 13.75
C LEU A 832 6.47 11.60 13.01
N GLU A 833 7.02 12.74 13.38
CA GLU A 833 6.76 14.05 12.79
C GLU A 833 8.07 14.66 12.28
N ASP A 834 8.17 14.96 10.98
CA ASP A 834 9.34 15.58 10.34
C ASP A 834 10.70 14.89 10.67
N GLY A 835 10.70 13.56 10.80
CA GLY A 835 11.89 12.77 11.11
C GLY A 835 12.24 12.71 12.61
N LEU A 836 11.41 13.28 13.48
CA LEU A 836 11.54 13.24 14.93
C LEU A 836 10.40 12.42 15.56
N TYR A 837 10.72 11.65 16.58
CA TYR A 837 9.72 10.94 17.37
C TYR A 837 9.20 11.86 18.47
N VAL A 838 7.93 12.21 18.40
CA VAL A 838 7.23 13.10 19.32
C VAL A 838 6.34 12.27 20.24
N PHE A 839 6.47 12.48 21.54
CA PHE A 839 5.66 11.85 22.57
C PHE A 839 4.95 12.93 23.36
N MET A 840 3.64 12.79 23.53
CA MET A 840 2.83 13.76 24.26
C MET A 840 2.01 13.06 25.35
N CYS A 841 2.08 13.59 26.57
CA CYS A 841 1.22 13.14 27.67
C CYS A 841 0.88 14.28 28.64
N SER A 842 -0.08 14.03 29.52
CA SER A 842 -0.33 14.92 30.65
C SER A 842 0.45 14.44 31.87
N LEU A 843 1.25 15.32 32.48
CA LEU A 843 2.05 15.06 33.66
C LEU A 843 1.51 15.85 34.85
N ILE A 844 1.27 15.19 35.98
CA ILE A 844 0.92 15.88 37.23
C ILE A 844 2.19 16.43 37.87
N ILE A 845 2.28 17.76 38.00
CA ILE A 845 3.44 18.42 38.60
C ILE A 845 3.42 18.20 40.12
N PRO A 846 4.52 17.76 40.75
CA PRO A 846 4.60 17.59 42.19
C PRO A 846 4.28 18.88 42.96
N THR A 847 3.55 18.75 44.07
CA THR A 847 3.10 19.89 44.89
C THR A 847 4.17 20.44 45.82
N THR A 848 5.22 19.66 46.11
CA THR A 848 6.31 20.06 47.00
C THR A 848 7.53 20.55 46.20
N PRO A 849 8.24 21.61 46.64
CA PRO A 849 9.51 21.99 46.04
C PRO A 849 10.52 20.84 46.06
N GLY A 850 11.24 20.65 44.95
CA GLY A 850 12.17 19.54 44.79
C GLY A 850 12.50 19.24 43.33
N SER A 851 13.41 18.28 43.13
CA SER A 851 13.82 17.75 41.83
C SER A 851 13.30 16.32 41.68
N TYR A 852 12.55 16.06 40.61
CA TYR A 852 11.84 14.81 40.36
C TYR A 852 12.29 14.24 39.02
N GLN A 853 13.05 13.15 39.07
CA GLN A 853 13.59 12.50 37.89
C GLN A 853 12.60 11.47 37.35
N TYR A 854 12.29 11.56 36.06
CA TYR A 854 11.51 10.58 35.32
C TYR A 854 12.44 9.82 34.38
N THR A 855 12.31 8.50 34.38
CA THR A 855 13.14 7.61 33.56
C THR A 855 12.24 6.69 32.76
N PHE A 856 12.42 6.71 31.44
CA PHE A 856 11.73 5.81 30.51
C PHE A 856 12.73 5.04 29.64
N GLN A 857 12.42 3.80 29.32
CA GLN A 857 13.13 2.99 28.32
C GLN A 857 12.39 3.09 26.99
N PRO A 858 13.00 3.65 25.94
CA PRO A 858 12.49 3.51 24.59
C PRO A 858 12.51 2.05 24.17
N VAL A 859 11.40 1.58 23.61
CA VAL A 859 11.27 0.25 23.01
C VAL A 859 10.68 0.35 21.62
N LEU A 860 11.23 -0.46 20.73
CA LEU A 860 10.65 -0.78 19.45
C LEU A 860 9.66 -1.91 19.64
N VAL A 861 8.41 -1.68 19.29
CA VAL A 861 7.41 -2.73 19.16
C VAL A 861 7.40 -3.16 17.71
N THR A 862 7.92 -4.36 17.47
CA THR A 862 8.03 -4.97 16.14
C THR A 862 7.51 -6.41 16.17
N THR A 863 7.47 -7.07 15.02
CA THR A 863 7.04 -8.46 14.90
C THR A 863 8.26 -9.34 14.69
N ASP A 864 8.37 -10.41 15.48
CA ASP A 864 9.37 -11.44 15.27
C ASP A 864 9.12 -12.10 13.90
N PRO A 865 10.07 -12.01 12.95
CA PRO A 865 9.87 -12.50 11.58
C PRO A 865 9.76 -14.02 11.51
N THR A 866 10.21 -14.75 12.54
CA THR A 866 10.14 -16.21 12.63
C THR A 866 8.86 -16.72 13.29
N THR A 867 8.29 -15.96 14.22
CA THR A 867 7.12 -16.42 14.99
C THR A 867 5.85 -15.62 14.73
N GLY A 868 5.93 -14.50 14.01
CA GLY A 868 4.82 -13.60 13.74
C GLY A 868 4.29 -12.90 14.99
N LYS A 869 4.93 -13.05 16.15
CA LYS A 869 4.50 -12.45 17.42
C LYS A 869 5.11 -11.07 17.63
N LYS A 870 4.34 -10.17 18.24
CA LYS A 870 4.87 -8.88 18.69
C LYS A 870 5.95 -9.11 19.74
N VAL A 871 7.12 -8.53 19.50
CA VAL A 871 8.26 -8.47 20.42
C VAL A 871 8.59 -7.02 20.74
N ARG A 872 9.00 -6.78 21.98
CA ARG A 872 9.45 -5.48 22.46
C ARG A 872 10.97 -5.53 22.57
N VAL A 873 11.65 -4.71 21.80
CA VAL A 873 13.11 -4.64 21.76
C VAL A 873 13.55 -3.27 22.27
N PRO A 874 14.40 -3.17 23.30
CA PRO A 874 14.96 -1.88 23.72
C PRO A 874 15.58 -1.12 22.54
N PHE A 875 15.26 0.17 22.41
CA PHE A 875 15.53 0.97 21.22
C PHE A 875 16.22 2.30 21.58
N GLY A 876 17.43 2.20 22.14
CA GLY A 876 18.24 3.34 22.57
C GLY A 876 18.42 3.43 24.10
N ASP A 877 19.11 4.48 24.53
CA ASP A 877 19.41 4.76 25.93
C ASP A 877 18.15 5.20 26.70
N LEU A 878 18.24 5.13 28.04
CA LEU A 878 17.19 5.62 28.93
C LEU A 878 16.95 7.12 28.71
N VAL A 879 15.69 7.47 28.49
CA VAL A 879 15.23 8.86 28.42
C VAL A 879 15.06 9.36 29.85
N ASN A 880 15.95 10.27 30.25
CA ASN A 880 15.95 10.88 31.57
C ASN A 880 15.66 12.37 31.48
N PHE A 881 14.68 12.83 32.26
CA PHE A 881 14.45 14.26 32.47
C PHE A 881 14.06 14.53 33.91
N THR A 882 14.38 15.73 34.38
CA THR A 882 14.10 16.18 35.73
C THR A 882 13.14 17.35 35.69
N VAL A 883 11.99 17.18 36.36
CA VAL A 883 11.07 18.28 36.67
C VAL A 883 11.52 18.92 37.97
N ILE A 884 11.76 20.23 37.95
CA ILE A 884 12.20 21.01 39.10
C ILE A 884 11.06 21.95 39.50
N VAL A 885 10.63 21.81 40.74
CA VAL A 885 9.68 22.72 41.39
C VAL A 885 10.46 23.58 42.37
N SER A 886 10.57 24.87 42.06
CA SER A 886 11.29 25.87 42.89
C SER A 886 10.49 26.24 44.14
N GLU A 887 11.16 26.79 45.16
CA GLU A 887 10.51 27.26 46.39
C GLU A 887 9.51 28.41 46.14
N ASP A 888 9.67 29.17 45.06
CA ASP A 888 8.74 30.23 44.65
C ASP A 888 7.55 29.75 43.80
N GLY A 889 7.46 28.44 43.56
CA GLY A 889 6.40 27.80 42.79
C GLY A 889 6.61 27.81 41.28
N THR A 890 7.78 28.25 40.77
CA THR A 890 8.12 28.06 39.36
C THR A 890 8.43 26.60 39.04
N VAL A 891 7.98 26.15 37.87
CA VAL A 891 8.20 24.79 37.36
C VAL A 891 9.10 24.87 36.13
N SER A 892 10.13 24.04 36.09
CA SER A 892 10.99 23.90 34.92
C SER A 892 11.28 22.43 34.66
N VAL A 893 11.65 22.11 33.43
CA VAL A 893 12.09 20.76 33.04
C VAL A 893 13.47 20.85 32.42
N THR A 894 14.32 19.89 32.75
CA THR A 894 15.69 19.81 32.25
C THR A 894 16.00 18.38 31.84
N ILE A 895 16.71 18.22 30.71
CA ILE A 895 17.24 16.93 30.28
C ILE A 895 18.45 16.62 31.17
N SER A 896 18.53 15.38 31.67
CA SER A 896 19.61 14.94 32.57
C SER A 896 20.80 14.37 31.82
#